data_AF-A0A8C5EE76-F1
#
_entry.id   AF-A0A8C5EE76-F1
#
_cell.length_a   1.000
_cell.length_b   1.000
_cell.length_c   1.000
_cell.angle_alpha   90.00
_cell.angle_beta   90.00
_cell.angle_gamma   90.00
#
_symmetry.space_group_name_H-M   'P 1'
#
loop_
_entity.id
_entity.type
_entity.pdbx_description
1 polymer ?
#
loop_
_entity_poly.entity_id
_entity_poly.type
_entity_poly.pdbx_seq_one_letter_code
_entity_poly.pdbx_strand_id
1 'polypeptide(L)'
;NNNMSGAVGIDEGFYSRQLYVLGHEAMGRMSTANVLVAGMRGLGVEIAKDVILSGVRSVTVQDDQHTQWTDLSSQFFLKECHLGQNRALCSLQQLTALNPHVQVLAYTQPLDTDFLLQFQVVVLTNSSLDDQKRFGELCHSRGIQFIVADTKGLCGQLFCDFGECFEVLDSDGVTPASVMIQHISKVLVSCYTGIYDLIQTCCPYSFSINDTSSFSDYIRGGVATEVKQPVMFEFKPLREALQDHSLLVMNDWGKERRHKTLHLAFQALHGFVKTQQRLPQCWCQSDADSLLAAVRELNKVAQLEQLDEAVVRSLSYTARGDLAPVNAFIGSVAAQEVIKACSGKFTPLQQWMYFDALECLPEDKDQAAPSSFLPKSSRYDGQIAVFGSDFQEKLMMQNYFVVGAGAIGCELLKNFALVGLGAGEDGKITVTDMDFIEKSNLNRQFLFRSQDIGKSKSEVAAVAVREMNPQMNVVAHQNRLDTNSEEVYNYNFFKGLHGVAAALDNVEARVYLDGLCIKYQKSMLEGGTLGSKGHTLVVVPHLTASYGPVKSNSSGDIPLCTLKNFPHRIEHTLQWARDQFEGLFKHVPENVNHDAEFVERTLTHGDAEALETLEGVWRSQVNMEAGGTRPQSWEDCVSWARHKWETLFNNDIRQLLHCFPEGEVTSTGLPFWSGSKRCPHPLDFDPNIATHLDYVVAASNLYGQIYNIKGRRDRNSIKKILEGVHVPIFTPNSSQRCRSVNLWLCLFSVIPFSSPLLFLNDDDSNFHMDYIVAASNLRAENYYIPAADRHQSKRIAGRIIPAIATTTAAVAGLMCLELYKLVQGHQNISSYRSAFINLAVQYFVLSQPCPPPHFEVSLPHQTSQSEPVRV
;
A
#
# COMPACT_ATOMS: atom_id res chain seq x y z
N ASN A 1 17.83 -34.25 3.66
CA ASN A 1 18.80 -34.37 4.76
C ASN A 1 19.87 -33.32 4.62
N ASN A 2 20.16 -32.68 5.77
CA ASN A 2 21.32 -31.86 6.14
C ASN A 2 21.31 -30.35 5.82
N ASN A 3 20.81 -29.62 6.84
CA ASN A 3 21.50 -28.53 7.53
C ASN A 3 22.10 -27.39 6.70
N MET A 4 21.32 -26.32 6.52
CA MET A 4 21.82 -24.96 6.67
C MET A 4 21.10 -24.29 7.86
N SER A 5 21.92 -23.86 8.83
CA SER A 5 21.68 -22.88 9.90
C SER A 5 20.30 -22.21 9.97
N GLY A 6 19.51 -22.55 11.00
CA GLY A 6 18.96 -21.64 12.01
C GLY A 6 18.15 -20.38 11.64
N ALA A 7 17.79 -20.10 10.39
CA ALA A 7 16.88 -19.02 10.05
C ALA A 7 15.43 -19.52 10.05
N VAL A 8 14.60 -19.03 10.97
CA VAL A 8 13.14 -19.16 10.84
C VAL A 8 12.77 -18.42 9.55
N GLY A 9 12.30 -19.15 8.53
CA GLY A 9 11.94 -18.56 7.25
C GLY A 9 10.81 -17.54 7.39
N ILE A 10 10.92 -16.39 6.73
CA ILE A 10 9.87 -15.36 6.70
C ILE A 10 8.64 -15.95 6.01
N ASP A 11 7.45 -15.79 6.62
CA ASP A 11 6.18 -16.22 6.04
C ASP A 11 5.75 -15.29 4.89
N GLU A 12 6.24 -15.56 3.68
CA GLU A 12 5.92 -14.76 2.49
C GLU A 12 4.42 -14.70 2.18
N GLY A 13 3.64 -15.70 2.61
CA GLY A 13 2.19 -15.70 2.43
C GLY A 13 1.48 -14.66 3.31
N PHE A 14 1.97 -14.44 4.53
CA PHE A 14 1.46 -13.42 5.44
C PHE A 14 2.02 -12.02 5.10
N TYR A 15 3.34 -11.91 4.91
CA TYR A 15 4.04 -10.64 4.72
C TYR A 15 4.17 -10.19 3.26
N SER A 16 3.53 -10.86 2.29
CA SER A 16 3.74 -10.64 0.85
C SER A 16 3.80 -9.17 0.43
N ARG A 17 2.78 -8.38 0.80
CA ARG A 17 2.67 -6.99 0.35
C ARG A 17 3.67 -6.06 1.05
N GLN A 18 4.01 -6.37 2.30
CA GLN A 18 5.01 -5.66 3.10
C GLN A 18 6.43 -5.98 2.66
N LEU A 19 6.71 -7.21 2.21
CA LEU A 19 8.02 -7.59 1.65
C LEU A 19 8.38 -6.78 0.42
N TYR A 20 7.40 -6.35 -0.39
CA TYR A 20 7.65 -5.43 -1.50
C TYR A 20 7.92 -3.98 -1.08
N VAL A 21 7.72 -3.64 0.20
CA VAL A 21 8.05 -2.34 0.79
C VAL A 21 9.39 -2.40 1.51
N LEU A 22 9.58 -3.42 2.36
CA LEU A 22 10.74 -3.53 3.25
C LEU A 22 11.87 -4.40 2.66
N GLY A 23 11.53 -5.48 1.97
CA GLY A 23 12.47 -6.51 1.54
C GLY A 23 12.80 -7.52 2.64
N HIS A 24 13.29 -8.70 2.22
CA HIS A 24 13.60 -9.81 3.12
C HIS A 24 14.69 -9.47 4.15
N GLU A 25 15.68 -8.68 3.78
CA GLU A 25 16.80 -8.34 4.66
C GLU A 25 16.34 -7.47 5.86
N ALA A 26 15.55 -6.43 5.58
CA ALA A 26 14.97 -5.57 6.61
C ALA A 26 14.03 -6.36 7.53
N MET A 27 13.18 -7.22 6.96
CA MET A 27 12.31 -8.13 7.73
C MET A 27 13.13 -9.10 8.59
N GLY A 28 14.24 -9.61 8.08
CA GLY A 28 15.16 -10.47 8.81
C GLY A 28 15.71 -9.79 10.06
N ARG A 29 16.16 -8.52 9.95
CA ARG A 29 16.60 -7.74 11.12
C ARG A 29 15.48 -7.51 12.11
N MET A 30 14.31 -7.09 11.64
CA MET A 30 13.13 -6.84 12.49
C MET A 30 12.73 -8.08 13.29
N SER A 31 12.78 -9.27 12.70
CA SER A 31 12.42 -10.54 13.35
C SER A 31 13.26 -10.89 14.59
N THR A 32 14.32 -10.14 14.85
CA THR A 32 15.20 -10.30 16.03
C THR A 32 14.98 -9.22 17.11
N ALA A 33 14.25 -8.16 16.80
CA ALA A 33 14.07 -6.99 17.65
C ALA A 33 12.92 -7.14 18.66
N ASN A 34 13.21 -6.86 19.94
CA ASN A 34 12.24 -6.69 21.01
C ASN A 34 11.92 -5.21 21.18
N VAL A 35 10.63 -4.88 21.15
CA VAL A 35 10.13 -3.50 21.24
C VAL A 35 9.30 -3.34 22.52
N LEU A 36 9.55 -2.25 23.25
CA LEU A 36 8.68 -1.80 24.33
C LEU A 36 7.77 -0.67 23.84
N VAL A 37 6.48 -0.78 24.07
CA VAL A 37 5.51 0.32 23.91
C VAL A 37 4.90 0.63 25.28
N ALA A 38 5.27 1.77 25.85
CA ALA A 38 4.83 2.22 27.17
C ALA A 38 3.70 3.27 27.07
N GLY A 39 2.64 3.05 27.83
CA GLY A 39 1.36 3.74 27.75
C GLY A 39 0.42 3.07 26.74
N MET A 40 -0.74 2.58 27.20
CA MET A 40 -1.71 1.81 26.39
C MET A 40 -3.07 2.51 26.27
N ARG A 41 -3.04 3.83 26.10
CA ARG A 41 -4.17 4.63 25.57
C ARG A 41 -4.29 4.45 24.05
N GLY A 42 -5.12 5.24 23.38
CA GLY A 42 -5.32 5.15 21.93
C GLY A 42 -4.05 5.24 21.09
N LEU A 43 -3.14 6.17 21.44
CA LEU A 43 -1.87 6.32 20.72
C LEU A 43 -1.00 5.07 20.84
N GLY A 44 -0.82 4.56 22.07
CA GLY A 44 0.02 3.39 22.32
C GLY A 44 -0.52 2.11 21.68
N VAL A 45 -1.84 1.88 21.72
CA VAL A 45 -2.44 0.70 21.07
C VAL A 45 -2.32 0.76 19.54
N GLU A 46 -2.39 1.95 18.93
CA GLU A 46 -2.16 2.13 17.50
C GLU A 46 -0.72 1.77 17.12
N ILE A 47 0.26 2.28 17.88
CA ILE A 47 1.69 1.97 17.69
C ILE A 47 1.91 0.47 17.83
N ALA A 48 1.39 -0.14 18.91
CA ALA A 48 1.55 -1.57 19.16
C ALA A 48 0.92 -2.41 18.05
N LYS A 49 -0.28 -2.07 17.57
CA LYS A 49 -0.93 -2.75 16.43
C LYS A 49 -0.01 -2.78 15.21
N ASP A 50 0.49 -1.62 14.78
CA ASP A 50 1.29 -1.54 13.56
C ASP A 50 2.66 -2.22 13.71
N VAL A 51 3.30 -2.10 14.88
CA VAL A 51 4.57 -2.79 15.16
C VAL A 51 4.38 -4.31 15.19
N ILE A 52 3.31 -4.81 15.79
CA ILE A 52 2.99 -6.25 15.81
C ILE A 52 2.73 -6.76 14.39
N LEU A 53 1.92 -6.04 13.60
CA LEU A 53 1.64 -6.42 12.21
C LEU A 53 2.92 -6.39 11.35
N SER A 54 3.87 -5.52 11.67
CA SER A 54 5.15 -5.42 10.96
C SER A 54 6.07 -6.64 11.13
N GLY A 55 5.90 -7.45 12.17
CA GLY A 55 6.65 -8.70 12.33
C GLY A 55 8.00 -8.57 13.05
N VAL A 56 8.06 -7.79 14.12
CA VAL A 56 9.21 -7.79 15.06
C VAL A 56 9.27 -9.10 15.87
N ARG A 57 10.35 -9.36 16.61
CA ARG A 57 10.45 -10.57 17.46
C ARG A 57 9.38 -10.58 18.56
N SER A 58 9.34 -9.50 19.32
CA SER A 58 8.39 -9.36 20.43
C SER A 58 8.01 -7.91 20.65
N VAL A 59 6.79 -7.71 21.16
CA VAL A 59 6.29 -6.43 21.63
C VAL A 59 5.85 -6.59 23.08
N THR A 60 6.48 -5.85 23.98
CA THR A 60 5.98 -5.72 25.35
C THR A 60 5.19 -4.43 25.45
N VAL A 61 3.90 -4.55 25.77
CA VAL A 61 3.06 -3.40 26.09
C VAL A 61 3.09 -3.14 27.58
N GLN A 62 3.35 -1.90 27.97
CA GLN A 62 3.44 -1.50 29.37
C GLN A 62 2.41 -0.44 29.70
N ASP A 63 1.70 -0.62 30.80
CA ASP A 63 0.85 0.42 31.39
C ASP A 63 0.59 0.07 32.86
N ASP A 64 0.78 1.02 33.77
CA ASP A 64 0.51 0.87 35.20
C ASP A 64 -0.84 1.48 35.62
N GLN A 65 -1.59 2.05 34.68
CA GLN A 65 -2.88 2.68 34.92
C GLN A 65 -4.07 1.79 34.51
N HIS A 66 -5.24 2.23 34.93
CA HIS A 66 -6.51 1.56 34.70
C HIS A 66 -7.34 2.26 33.63
N THR A 67 -8.17 1.49 32.94
CA THR A 67 -9.07 1.93 31.88
C THR A 67 -10.10 2.93 32.40
N GLN A 68 -10.20 4.08 31.74
CA GLN A 68 -11.19 5.13 31.99
C GLN A 68 -12.09 5.37 30.77
N TRP A 69 -13.21 6.06 30.96
CA TRP A 69 -14.15 6.40 29.88
C TRP A 69 -13.48 7.12 28.70
N THR A 70 -12.56 8.04 28.99
CA THR A 70 -11.82 8.80 27.98
C THR A 70 -10.90 7.93 27.11
N ASP A 71 -10.47 6.77 27.59
CA ASP A 71 -9.62 5.86 26.81
C ASP A 71 -10.41 5.20 25.67
N LEU A 72 -11.71 4.94 25.86
CA LEU A 72 -12.55 4.27 24.85
C LEU A 72 -12.84 5.14 23.62
N SER A 73 -12.49 6.44 23.66
CA SER A 73 -12.62 7.36 22.53
C SER A 73 -11.63 7.06 21.40
N SER A 74 -10.58 6.31 21.69
CA SER A 74 -9.54 6.01 20.71
C SER A 74 -8.88 4.63 20.89
N GLN A 75 -9.06 3.97 22.03
CA GLN A 75 -8.52 2.63 22.29
C GLN A 75 -9.52 1.54 21.85
N PHE A 76 -9.28 0.97 20.68
CA PHE A 76 -10.19 0.04 19.98
C PHE A 76 -10.23 -1.41 20.47
N PHE A 77 -9.42 -1.78 21.46
CA PHE A 77 -9.48 -3.09 22.13
C PHE A 77 -10.10 -3.01 23.53
N LEU A 78 -10.24 -1.81 24.10
CA LEU A 78 -10.96 -1.63 25.37
C LEU A 78 -12.48 -1.64 25.13
N LYS A 79 -13.18 -2.24 26.08
CA LYS A 79 -14.64 -2.34 26.14
C LYS A 79 -15.11 -1.72 27.44
N GLU A 80 -16.39 -1.37 27.53
CA GLU A 80 -16.96 -0.80 28.76
C GLU A 80 -16.79 -1.73 29.98
N CYS A 81 -16.81 -3.04 29.77
CA CYS A 81 -16.55 -4.02 30.82
C CYS A 81 -15.10 -3.99 31.37
N HIS A 82 -14.17 -3.32 30.69
CA HIS A 82 -12.78 -3.16 31.14
C HIS A 82 -12.56 -1.94 32.03
N LEU A 83 -13.56 -1.07 32.25
CA LEU A 83 -13.44 0.10 33.12
C LEU A 83 -12.91 -0.29 34.51
N GLY A 84 -11.87 0.42 34.97
CA GLY A 84 -11.18 0.12 36.23
C GLY A 84 -10.21 -1.07 36.17
N GLN A 85 -10.01 -1.72 35.03
CA GLN A 85 -9.00 -2.77 34.83
C GLN A 85 -7.76 -2.24 34.10
N ASN A 86 -6.61 -2.89 34.26
CA ASN A 86 -5.35 -2.44 33.65
C ASN A 86 -5.38 -2.49 32.11
N ARG A 87 -4.99 -1.39 31.46
CA ARG A 87 -5.10 -1.22 29.99
C ARG A 87 -4.25 -2.21 29.20
N ALA A 88 -3.03 -2.49 29.65
CA ALA A 88 -2.11 -3.40 28.98
C ALA A 88 -2.63 -4.85 29.04
N LEU A 89 -3.10 -5.31 30.21
CA LEU A 89 -3.68 -6.65 30.36
C LEU A 89 -4.96 -6.81 29.53
N CYS A 90 -5.86 -5.84 29.55
CA CYS A 90 -7.12 -5.91 28.82
C CYS A 90 -6.94 -5.96 27.29
N SER A 91 -5.80 -5.47 26.78
CA SER A 91 -5.51 -5.43 25.34
C SER A 91 -4.69 -6.63 24.84
N LEU A 92 -4.11 -7.40 25.76
CA LEU A 92 -3.10 -8.41 25.46
C LEU A 92 -3.62 -9.48 24.49
N GLN A 93 -4.84 -9.98 24.71
CA GLN A 93 -5.41 -11.05 23.89
C GLN A 93 -5.60 -10.59 22.44
N GLN A 94 -6.14 -9.38 22.23
CA GLN A 94 -6.43 -8.87 20.90
C GLN A 94 -5.15 -8.54 20.14
N LEU A 95 -4.16 -7.96 20.82
CA LEU A 95 -2.83 -7.68 20.27
C LEU A 95 -2.10 -8.97 19.87
N THR A 96 -2.11 -9.99 20.74
CA THR A 96 -1.51 -11.30 20.45
C THR A 96 -2.12 -11.95 19.22
N ALA A 97 -3.43 -11.77 19.01
CA ALA A 97 -4.15 -12.35 17.88
C ALA A 97 -3.86 -11.67 16.52
N LEU A 98 -3.17 -10.52 16.49
CA LEU A 98 -2.88 -9.79 15.24
C LEU A 98 -1.85 -10.50 14.37
N ASN A 99 -0.80 -11.06 14.99
CA ASN A 99 0.30 -11.67 14.26
C ASN A 99 0.84 -12.90 15.01
N PRO A 100 0.66 -14.12 14.46
CA PRO A 100 1.10 -15.35 15.12
C PRO A 100 2.62 -15.47 15.22
N HIS A 101 3.37 -14.64 14.50
CA HIS A 101 4.84 -14.66 14.48
C HIS A 101 5.48 -13.71 15.49
N VAL A 102 4.69 -12.89 16.21
CA VAL A 102 5.20 -11.91 17.18
C VAL A 102 4.76 -12.28 18.58
N GLN A 103 5.72 -12.40 19.50
CA GLN A 103 5.40 -12.59 20.91
C GLN A 103 4.91 -11.28 21.53
N VAL A 104 3.70 -11.25 22.07
CA VAL A 104 3.16 -10.07 22.77
C VAL A 104 3.12 -10.34 24.27
N LEU A 105 3.68 -9.43 25.05
CA LEU A 105 3.73 -9.50 26.51
C LEU A 105 3.12 -8.24 27.13
N ALA A 106 2.59 -8.35 28.34
CA ALA A 106 2.11 -7.20 29.11
C ALA A 106 2.94 -7.01 30.38
N TYR A 107 3.30 -5.77 30.68
CA TYR A 107 3.96 -5.38 31.93
C TYR A 107 3.13 -4.30 32.64
N THR A 108 2.85 -4.50 33.93
CA THR A 108 1.91 -3.66 34.68
C THR A 108 2.55 -2.83 35.78
N GLN A 109 3.86 -2.96 35.95
CA GLN A 109 4.59 -2.15 36.94
C GLN A 109 5.09 -0.85 36.29
N PRO A 110 5.39 0.17 37.10
CA PRO A 110 6.10 1.35 36.64
C PRO A 110 7.41 0.99 35.93
N LEU A 111 7.82 1.82 34.98
CA LEU A 111 9.09 1.65 34.29
C LEU A 111 10.27 1.89 35.23
N ASP A 112 11.29 1.04 35.11
CA ASP A 112 12.58 1.21 35.75
C ASP A 112 13.72 1.02 34.74
N THR A 113 14.92 1.42 35.12
CA THR A 113 16.07 1.44 34.20
C THR A 113 16.50 0.05 33.77
N ASP A 114 16.41 -0.95 34.65
CA ASP A 114 16.88 -2.31 34.35
C ASP A 114 15.91 -3.00 33.39
N PHE A 115 14.62 -2.74 33.54
CA PHE A 115 13.58 -3.23 32.64
C PHE A 115 13.78 -2.73 31.20
N LEU A 116 14.26 -1.50 30.99
CA LEU A 116 14.47 -0.96 29.63
C LEU A 116 15.63 -1.64 28.89
N LEU A 117 16.64 -2.16 29.61
CA LEU A 117 17.86 -2.72 29.01
C LEU A 117 17.65 -4.00 28.17
N GLN A 118 16.47 -4.62 28.25
CA GLN A 118 16.15 -5.84 27.49
C GLN A 118 15.62 -5.56 26.06
N PHE A 119 15.35 -4.30 25.72
CA PHE A 119 14.73 -3.90 24.46
C PHE A 119 15.73 -3.25 23.51
N GLN A 120 15.49 -3.43 22.21
CA GLN A 120 16.23 -2.73 21.16
C GLN A 120 15.60 -1.37 20.85
N VAL A 121 14.26 -1.27 20.98
CA VAL A 121 13.51 -0.03 20.77
C VAL A 121 12.56 0.20 21.94
N VAL A 122 12.54 1.43 22.46
CA VAL A 122 11.65 1.88 23.53
C VAL A 122 10.82 3.04 23.01
N VAL A 123 9.50 2.86 23.03
CA VAL A 123 8.52 3.90 22.70
C VAL A 123 7.83 4.34 23.97
N LEU A 124 7.91 5.63 24.30
CA LEU A 124 7.13 6.22 25.39
C LEU A 124 5.97 7.05 24.83
N THR A 125 4.79 6.81 25.37
CA THR A 125 3.60 7.62 25.14
C THR A 125 3.01 8.11 26.45
N ASN A 126 2.43 9.31 26.45
CA ASN A 126 1.77 9.91 27.61
C ASN A 126 2.61 9.92 28.90
N SER A 127 3.93 10.03 28.75
CA SER A 127 4.90 10.05 29.85
C SER A 127 5.22 11.48 30.33
N SER A 128 5.78 11.61 31.52
CA SER A 128 6.25 12.90 32.03
C SER A 128 7.55 13.32 31.32
N LEU A 129 7.79 14.62 31.16
CA LEU A 129 9.05 15.10 30.57
C LEU A 129 10.28 14.70 31.40
N ASP A 130 10.12 14.54 32.71
CA ASP A 130 11.21 14.08 33.59
C ASP A 130 11.56 12.62 33.30
N ASP A 131 10.55 11.75 33.11
CA ASP A 131 10.78 10.35 32.70
C ASP A 131 11.33 10.26 31.28
N GLN A 132 10.84 11.07 30.34
CA GLN A 132 11.36 11.14 28.98
C GLN A 132 12.85 11.49 28.96
N LYS A 133 13.28 12.46 29.78
CA LYS A 133 14.69 12.83 29.93
C LYS A 133 15.50 11.70 30.55
N ARG A 134 15.02 11.13 31.65
CA ARG A 134 15.70 10.06 32.39
C ARG A 134 15.90 8.82 31.51
N PHE A 135 14.85 8.34 30.87
CA PHE A 135 14.90 7.14 30.04
C PHE A 135 15.57 7.42 28.69
N GLY A 136 15.41 8.62 28.11
CA GLY A 136 16.11 9.02 26.90
C GLY A 136 17.63 9.03 27.09
N GLU A 137 18.14 9.61 28.19
CA GLU A 137 19.57 9.58 28.54
C GLU A 137 20.09 8.14 28.69
N LEU A 138 19.34 7.28 29.38
CA LEU A 138 19.69 5.87 29.53
C LEU A 138 19.76 5.19 28.16
N CYS A 139 18.71 5.30 27.36
CA CYS A 139 18.62 4.65 26.06
C CYS A 139 19.75 5.08 25.13
N HIS A 140 19.99 6.39 25.03
CA HIS A 140 21.08 6.97 24.24
C HIS A 140 22.45 6.40 24.64
N SER A 141 22.76 6.39 25.95
CA SER A 141 24.04 5.88 26.47
C SER A 141 24.24 4.37 26.31
N ARG A 142 23.16 3.62 26.04
CA ARG A 142 23.17 2.16 25.91
C ARG A 142 22.92 1.68 24.48
N GLY A 143 22.76 2.58 23.52
CA GLY A 143 22.45 2.25 22.12
C GLY A 143 21.06 1.63 21.94
N ILE A 144 20.11 1.99 22.80
CA ILE A 144 18.71 1.60 22.68
C ILE A 144 17.99 2.70 21.90
N GLN A 145 17.26 2.32 20.86
CA GLN A 145 16.57 3.30 20.03
C GLN A 145 15.35 3.84 20.76
N PHE A 146 15.25 5.16 20.86
CA PHE A 146 14.29 5.82 21.72
C PHE A 146 13.33 6.68 20.92
N ILE A 147 12.02 6.51 21.18
CA ILE A 147 10.95 7.23 20.52
C ILE A 147 9.99 7.78 21.57
N VAL A 148 9.60 9.04 21.43
CA VAL A 148 8.54 9.64 22.25
C VAL A 148 7.43 10.12 21.32
N ALA A 149 6.18 9.73 21.60
CA ALA A 149 5.02 10.20 20.87
C ALA A 149 3.92 10.63 21.84
N ASP A 150 3.34 11.81 21.63
CA ASP A 150 2.22 12.31 22.42
C ASP A 150 1.16 12.96 21.55
N THR A 151 -0.10 12.75 21.90
CA THR A 151 -1.26 13.43 21.33
C THR A 151 -2.03 14.16 22.42
N LYS A 152 -2.50 15.37 22.11
CA LYS A 152 -3.28 16.27 22.97
C LYS A 152 -4.35 16.95 22.13
N GLY A 153 -5.56 16.40 22.14
CA GLY A 153 -6.65 16.85 21.28
C GLY A 153 -6.26 16.80 19.81
N LEU A 154 -6.22 17.96 19.17
CA LEU A 154 -5.90 18.12 17.75
C LEU A 154 -4.40 18.31 17.47
N CYS A 155 -3.54 18.24 18.48
CA CYS A 155 -2.10 18.40 18.34
C CYS A 155 -1.36 17.09 18.66
N GLY A 156 -0.22 16.87 18.00
CA GLY A 156 0.67 15.74 18.25
C GLY A 156 2.15 16.14 18.18
N GLN A 157 2.99 15.39 18.88
CA GLN A 157 4.44 15.47 18.78
C GLN A 157 5.06 14.08 18.64
N LEU A 158 6.19 14.02 17.96
CA LEU A 158 7.02 12.83 17.81
C LEU A 158 8.50 13.23 17.93
N PHE A 159 9.28 12.43 18.65
CA PHE A 159 10.72 12.56 18.79
C PHE A 159 11.40 11.22 18.55
N CYS A 160 12.56 11.23 17.91
CA CYS A 160 13.41 10.06 17.72
C CYS A 160 14.87 10.34 18.11
N ASP A 161 15.48 9.38 18.78
CA ASP A 161 16.89 9.32 19.13
C ASP A 161 17.40 7.90 18.90
N PHE A 162 18.13 7.70 17.81
CA PHE A 162 18.70 6.39 17.44
C PHE A 162 20.21 6.28 17.75
N GLY A 163 20.70 7.12 18.66
CA GLY A 163 22.09 7.15 19.10
C GLY A 163 23.05 7.91 18.17
N GLU A 164 24.31 7.99 18.59
CA GLU A 164 25.36 8.77 17.90
C GLU A 164 25.77 8.20 16.54
N CYS A 165 25.50 6.91 16.29
CA CYS A 165 25.93 6.20 15.09
C CYS A 165 24.85 5.23 14.62
N PHE A 166 23.88 5.73 13.85
CA PHE A 166 22.81 4.92 13.26
C PHE A 166 23.03 4.72 11.75
N GLU A 167 23.19 3.48 11.32
CA GLU A 167 23.41 3.13 9.92
C GLU A 167 22.08 2.88 9.18
N VAL A 168 21.87 3.57 8.06
CA VAL A 168 20.74 3.37 7.14
C VAL A 168 21.26 2.80 5.83
N LEU A 169 20.84 1.58 5.50
CA LEU A 169 21.30 0.85 4.30
C LEU A 169 20.55 1.26 3.02
N ASP A 170 19.33 1.77 3.17
CA ASP A 170 18.49 2.23 2.06
C ASP A 170 17.62 3.40 2.53
N SER A 171 17.97 4.61 2.11
CA SER A 171 17.38 5.85 2.64
C SER A 171 15.99 6.18 2.12
N ASP A 172 15.58 5.65 0.95
CA ASP A 172 14.33 6.08 0.28
C ASP A 172 13.41 4.93 -0.16
N GLY A 173 13.87 3.67 -0.11
CA GLY A 173 13.06 2.52 -0.52
C GLY A 173 12.89 2.31 -2.02
N VAL A 174 13.48 3.17 -2.85
CA VAL A 174 13.36 3.11 -4.30
C VAL A 174 14.21 1.94 -4.83
N THR A 175 13.70 1.20 -5.82
CA THR A 175 14.51 0.15 -6.44
C THR A 175 15.68 0.78 -7.19
N PRO A 176 16.94 0.32 -7.03
CA PRO A 176 18.08 0.90 -7.72
C PRO A 176 17.86 1.00 -9.23
N ALA A 177 18.11 2.18 -9.80
CA ALA A 177 17.91 2.41 -11.21
C ALA A 177 18.88 1.56 -12.06
N SER A 178 18.44 1.14 -13.24
CA SER A 178 19.29 0.48 -14.22
C SER A 178 19.06 1.07 -15.61
N VAL A 179 20.15 1.41 -16.30
CA VAL A 179 20.14 2.06 -17.61
C VAL A 179 21.05 1.35 -18.60
N MET A 180 20.63 1.26 -19.86
CA MET A 180 21.46 0.71 -20.93
C MET A 180 22.51 1.73 -21.36
N ILE A 181 23.74 1.27 -21.52
CA ILE A 181 24.88 2.10 -21.93
C ILE A 181 24.92 2.13 -23.47
N GLN A 182 24.92 3.35 -24.02
CA GLN A 182 25.12 3.55 -25.46
C GLN A 182 26.61 3.69 -25.81
N HIS A 183 27.39 4.37 -24.98
CA HIS A 183 28.80 4.66 -25.22
C HIS A 183 29.55 4.97 -23.91
N ILE A 184 30.84 4.62 -23.82
CA ILE A 184 31.77 5.04 -22.76
C ILE A 184 32.99 5.68 -23.42
N SER A 185 33.29 6.94 -23.10
CA SER A 185 34.48 7.64 -23.60
C SER A 185 35.70 7.37 -22.72
N LYS A 186 36.90 7.44 -23.31
CA LYS A 186 38.17 7.50 -22.58
C LYS A 186 38.48 8.94 -22.22
N VAL A 187 38.31 9.30 -20.95
CA VAL A 187 38.56 10.68 -20.49
C VAL A 187 39.28 10.64 -19.14
N LEU A 188 40.32 11.46 -19.01
CA LEU A 188 40.97 11.74 -17.73
C LEU A 188 40.03 12.62 -16.89
N VAL A 189 39.44 12.05 -15.84
CA VAL A 189 38.61 12.79 -14.88
C VAL A 189 39.38 12.93 -13.58
N SER A 190 39.77 14.15 -13.23
CA SER A 190 40.43 14.45 -11.96
C SER A 190 39.38 14.55 -10.83
N CYS A 191 38.98 13.41 -10.27
CA CYS A 191 38.12 13.36 -9.07
C CYS A 191 38.88 12.72 -7.89
N TYR A 192 38.76 13.34 -6.71
CA TYR A 192 39.44 12.94 -5.48
C TYR A 192 38.81 11.68 -4.85
N THR A 193 39.68 10.68 -4.62
CA THR A 193 39.65 9.53 -3.68
C THR A 193 38.31 8.97 -3.17
N GLY A 194 38.00 7.74 -3.61
CA GLY A 194 37.09 6.78 -2.97
C GLY A 194 36.99 5.48 -3.79
N ILE A 195 36.79 4.32 -3.15
CA ILE A 195 36.85 2.96 -3.76
C ILE A 195 35.66 2.65 -4.70
N TYR A 196 34.77 3.61 -4.95
CA TYR A 196 33.56 3.47 -5.77
C TYR A 196 33.49 4.59 -6.82
N ASP A 197 32.91 4.30 -7.99
CA ASP A 197 32.71 5.27 -9.07
C ASP A 197 31.66 6.30 -8.66
N LEU A 198 32.09 7.43 -8.11
CA LEU A 198 31.23 8.59 -7.84
C LEU A 198 30.68 9.12 -9.17
N ILE A 199 29.36 9.07 -9.31
CA ILE A 199 28.65 9.53 -10.51
C ILE A 199 28.41 11.03 -10.41
N GLN A 200 28.77 11.77 -11.46
CA GLN A 200 28.35 13.16 -11.63
C GLN A 200 27.43 13.27 -12.86
N THR A 201 26.18 13.66 -12.64
CA THR A 201 25.21 13.88 -13.73
C THR A 201 25.64 15.07 -14.57
N CYS A 202 25.89 14.85 -15.87
CA CYS A 202 26.25 15.91 -16.80
C CYS A 202 25.01 16.50 -17.48
N CYS A 203 24.05 15.64 -17.86
CA CYS A 203 22.75 16.01 -18.42
C CYS A 203 21.74 14.86 -18.22
N PRO A 204 20.46 15.00 -18.63
CA PRO A 204 19.46 13.94 -18.46
C PRO A 204 19.80 12.57 -19.10
N TYR A 205 20.78 12.53 -20.01
CA TYR A 205 21.16 11.33 -20.77
C TYR A 205 22.63 10.91 -20.58
N SER A 206 23.39 11.60 -19.73
CA SER A 206 24.81 11.28 -19.54
C SER A 206 25.30 11.59 -18.14
N PHE A 207 26.24 10.79 -17.68
CA PHE A 207 26.92 10.95 -16.40
C PHE A 207 28.40 10.57 -16.55
N SER A 208 29.26 11.16 -15.74
CA SER A 208 30.67 10.78 -15.67
C SER A 208 30.93 9.80 -14.54
N ILE A 209 31.90 8.91 -14.76
CA ILE A 209 32.47 8.01 -13.76
C ILE A 209 33.94 8.40 -13.51
N ASN A 210 34.69 7.57 -12.78
CA ASN A 210 36.13 7.74 -12.55
C ASN A 210 36.94 7.72 -13.87
N ASP A 211 38.23 8.04 -13.79
CA ASP A 211 39.15 8.07 -14.93
C ASP A 211 39.19 6.73 -15.70
N THR A 212 38.72 6.75 -16.95
CA THR A 212 38.68 5.59 -17.85
C THR A 212 39.86 5.52 -18.81
N SER A 213 40.83 6.44 -18.72
CA SER A 213 41.94 6.56 -19.68
C SER A 213 42.81 5.29 -19.76
N SER A 214 42.91 4.54 -18.66
CA SER A 214 43.68 3.29 -18.56
C SER A 214 42.93 2.04 -19.05
N PHE A 215 41.64 2.15 -19.36
CA PHE A 215 40.81 1.00 -19.77
C PHE A 215 40.90 0.71 -21.27
N SER A 216 40.31 -0.40 -21.73
CA SER A 216 40.17 -0.72 -23.16
C SER A 216 39.17 0.23 -23.84
N ASP A 217 39.24 0.36 -25.16
CA ASP A 217 38.23 1.11 -25.91
C ASP A 217 36.86 0.44 -25.77
N TYR A 218 35.83 1.26 -25.61
CA TYR A 218 34.46 0.79 -25.57
C TYR A 218 34.06 0.17 -26.91
N ILE A 219 33.44 -1.01 -26.86
CA ILE A 219 33.03 -1.74 -28.07
C ILE A 219 31.55 -1.49 -28.37
N ARG A 220 30.65 -1.96 -27.49
CA ARG A 220 29.18 -1.79 -27.60
C ARG A 220 28.46 -2.35 -26.37
N GLY A 221 27.26 -1.84 -26.11
CA GLY A 221 26.35 -2.33 -25.05
C GLY A 221 26.84 -2.06 -23.63
N GLY A 222 26.11 -2.61 -22.66
CA GLY A 222 26.41 -2.47 -21.23
C GLY A 222 25.18 -2.02 -20.45
N VAL A 223 25.21 -2.24 -19.15
CA VAL A 223 24.16 -1.79 -18.21
C VAL A 223 24.86 -1.15 -17.03
N ALA A 224 24.44 0.06 -16.67
CA ALA A 224 24.81 0.69 -15.41
C ALA A 224 23.67 0.45 -14.40
N THR A 225 24.02 -0.03 -13.21
CA THR A 225 23.08 -0.26 -12.11
C THR A 225 23.52 0.56 -10.92
N GLU A 226 22.59 1.33 -10.36
CA GLU A 226 22.81 2.11 -9.15
C GLU A 226 23.13 1.19 -7.96
N VAL A 227 24.08 1.60 -7.13
CA VAL A 227 24.40 0.93 -5.87
C VAL A 227 24.18 1.91 -4.73
N LYS A 228 23.24 1.59 -3.85
CA LYS A 228 22.96 2.40 -2.67
C LYS A 228 24.02 2.19 -1.61
N GLN A 229 24.60 3.30 -1.15
CA GLN A 229 25.59 3.29 -0.09
C GLN A 229 24.89 3.50 1.26
N PRO A 230 25.32 2.81 2.33
CA PRO A 230 24.87 3.11 3.67
C PRO A 230 25.15 4.57 4.06
N VAL A 231 24.21 5.17 4.78
CA VAL A 231 24.30 6.54 5.30
C VAL A 231 24.28 6.49 6.82
N MET A 232 25.24 7.18 7.44
CA MET A 232 25.30 7.31 8.90
C MET A 232 24.51 8.54 9.36
N PHE A 233 23.69 8.35 10.39
CA PHE A 233 22.94 9.40 11.07
C PHE A 233 23.42 9.52 12.52
N GLU A 234 23.47 10.76 13.02
CA GLU A 234 23.86 11.10 14.39
C GLU A 234 22.69 11.79 15.08
N PHE A 235 22.22 11.22 16.19
CA PHE A 235 21.12 11.75 16.97
C PHE A 235 21.63 12.39 18.24
N LYS A 236 21.02 13.52 18.65
CA LYS A 236 21.32 14.12 19.96
C LYS A 236 20.44 13.50 21.03
N PRO A 237 20.95 13.36 22.28
CA PRO A 237 20.13 12.92 23.40
C PRO A 237 19.02 13.95 23.66
N LEU A 238 17.86 13.48 24.13
CA LEU A 238 16.65 14.29 24.30
C LEU A 238 16.88 15.62 25.06
N ARG A 239 17.72 15.62 26.10
CA ARG A 239 18.01 16.83 26.88
C ARG A 239 18.63 17.95 26.03
N GLU A 240 19.53 17.58 25.12
CA GLU A 240 20.20 18.52 24.22
C GLU A 240 19.27 18.89 23.06
N ALA A 241 18.59 17.89 22.49
CA ALA A 241 17.66 18.08 21.38
C ALA A 241 16.48 19.01 21.73
N LEU A 242 16.06 19.07 23.00
CA LEU A 242 15.02 20.00 23.48
C LEU A 242 15.39 21.48 23.40
N GLN A 243 16.69 21.82 23.33
CA GLN A 243 17.15 23.21 23.22
C GLN A 243 17.46 23.57 21.77
N ASP A 244 17.68 22.58 20.91
CA ASP A 244 18.07 22.76 19.52
C ASP A 244 16.86 22.76 18.59
N HIS A 245 16.37 23.97 18.31
CA HIS A 245 15.21 24.22 17.47
C HIS A 245 15.47 23.92 15.99
N SER A 246 16.72 23.71 15.58
CA SER A 246 17.07 23.35 14.19
C SER A 246 16.71 21.90 13.86
N LEU A 247 16.48 21.07 14.88
CA LEU A 247 16.13 19.65 14.75
C LEU A 247 14.64 19.41 14.51
N LEU A 248 13.86 20.48 14.34
CA LEU A 248 12.44 20.41 14.03
C LEU A 248 12.24 20.17 12.52
N VAL A 249 11.76 18.98 12.18
CA VAL A 249 11.41 18.58 10.82
C VAL A 249 10.04 19.13 10.45
N MET A 250 10.00 19.96 9.41
CA MET A 250 8.77 20.58 8.91
C MET A 250 8.00 19.64 7.99
N ASN A 251 6.74 19.37 8.35
CA ASN A 251 5.79 18.53 7.64
C ASN A 251 4.62 19.32 7.01
N ASP A 252 4.49 20.61 7.33
CA ASP A 252 3.59 21.56 6.69
C ASP A 252 4.27 22.94 6.66
N TRP A 253 4.79 23.31 5.49
CA TRP A 253 5.49 24.58 5.29
C TRP A 253 4.58 25.80 5.48
N GLY A 254 3.26 25.63 5.39
CA GLY A 254 2.29 26.69 5.72
C GLY A 254 2.14 26.94 7.23
N LYS A 255 2.67 26.04 8.08
CA LYS A 255 2.50 26.06 9.54
C LYS A 255 3.82 26.15 10.31
N GLU A 256 4.92 26.54 9.67
CA GLU A 256 6.26 26.57 10.28
C GLU A 256 6.29 27.29 11.64
N ARG A 257 5.75 28.51 11.70
CA ARG A 257 5.66 29.30 12.95
C ARG A 257 4.86 28.58 14.04
N ARG A 258 3.79 27.91 13.66
CA ARG A 258 2.90 27.17 14.57
C ARG A 258 3.64 25.99 15.17
N HIS A 259 4.37 25.22 14.37
CA HIS A 259 5.12 24.06 14.83
C HIS A 259 6.28 24.45 15.75
N LYS A 260 7.02 25.53 15.43
CA LYS A 260 8.03 26.10 16.34
C LYS A 260 7.42 26.51 17.69
N THR A 261 6.23 27.11 17.67
CA THR A 261 5.52 27.48 18.90
C THR A 261 5.04 26.25 19.69
N LEU A 262 4.55 25.22 19.01
CA LEU A 262 4.12 23.96 19.63
C LEU A 262 5.26 23.27 20.38
N HIS A 263 6.50 23.37 19.89
CA HIS A 263 7.67 22.83 20.61
C HIS A 263 7.78 23.40 22.03
N LEU A 264 7.61 24.70 22.19
CA LEU A 264 7.58 25.34 23.51
C LEU A 264 6.28 25.03 24.26
N ALA A 265 5.15 24.94 23.56
CA ALA A 265 3.84 24.70 24.16
C ALA A 265 3.72 23.31 24.82
N PHE A 266 4.26 22.26 24.21
CA PHE A 266 4.31 20.92 24.82
C PHE A 266 5.21 20.90 26.06
N GLN A 267 6.37 21.57 26.03
CA GLN A 267 7.23 21.73 27.21
C GLN A 267 6.50 22.48 28.34
N ALA A 268 5.84 23.58 28.01
CA ALA A 268 5.02 24.34 28.96
C ALA A 268 3.87 23.49 29.52
N LEU A 269 3.25 22.63 28.71
CA LEU A 269 2.18 21.74 29.13
C LEU A 269 2.67 20.69 30.14
N HIS A 270 3.85 20.12 29.94
CA HIS A 270 4.47 19.24 30.95
C HIS A 270 4.74 20.00 32.25
N GLY A 271 5.25 21.24 32.18
CA GLY A 271 5.45 22.10 33.35
C GLY A 271 4.15 22.44 34.08
N PHE A 272 3.07 22.70 33.33
CA PHE A 272 1.74 22.92 33.86
C PHE A 272 1.24 21.67 34.62
N VAL A 273 1.33 20.49 34.01
CA VAL A 273 0.89 19.22 34.64
C VAL A 273 1.70 18.93 35.89
N LYS A 274 3.02 19.16 35.87
CA LYS A 274 3.88 19.00 37.04
C LYS A 274 3.47 19.90 38.21
N THR A 275 3.04 21.13 37.92
CA THR A 275 2.66 22.12 38.94
C THR A 275 1.22 21.92 39.43
N GLN A 276 0.29 21.72 38.51
CA GLN A 276 -1.15 21.66 38.78
C GLN A 276 -1.66 20.25 39.08
N GLN A 277 -0.83 19.21 38.84
CA GLN A 277 -1.19 17.79 38.99
C GLN A 277 -2.41 17.38 38.14
N ARG A 278 -2.65 18.11 37.04
CA ARG A 278 -3.72 17.87 36.07
C ARG A 278 -3.38 18.51 34.72
N LEU A 279 -4.04 18.05 33.67
CA LEU A 279 -4.11 18.79 32.41
C LEU A 279 -4.99 20.05 32.56
N PRO A 280 -4.79 21.08 31.71
CA PRO A 280 -5.71 22.21 31.58
C PRO A 280 -7.18 21.75 31.48
N GLN A 281 -8.11 22.52 32.05
CA GLN A 281 -9.53 22.25 31.90
C GLN A 281 -9.99 22.58 30.48
N CYS A 282 -10.94 21.80 29.96
CA CYS A 282 -11.47 21.99 28.61
C CYS A 282 -12.00 23.41 28.45
N TRP A 283 -11.57 24.10 27.38
CA TRP A 283 -12.05 25.45 27.04
C TRP A 283 -11.91 26.50 28.17
N CYS A 284 -10.97 26.31 29.10
CA CYS A 284 -10.75 27.22 30.22
C CYS A 284 -9.76 28.34 29.89
N GLN A 285 -10.23 29.58 29.91
CA GLN A 285 -9.43 30.76 29.59
C GLN A 285 -8.24 30.96 30.55
N SER A 286 -8.45 30.82 31.86
CA SER A 286 -7.39 31.07 32.86
C SER A 286 -6.25 30.06 32.76
N ASP A 287 -6.56 28.79 32.49
CA ASP A 287 -5.54 27.77 32.26
C ASP A 287 -4.78 28.04 30.95
N ALA A 288 -5.48 28.48 29.91
CA ALA A 288 -4.87 28.82 28.62
C ALA A 288 -3.92 30.03 28.73
N ASP A 289 -4.31 31.06 29.47
CA ASP A 289 -3.46 32.23 29.73
C ASP A 289 -2.24 31.86 30.60
N SER A 290 -2.42 30.93 31.55
CA SER A 290 -1.31 30.39 32.35
C SER A 290 -0.31 29.60 31.49
N LEU A 291 -0.81 28.76 30.57
CA LEU A 291 0.04 28.02 29.64
C LEU A 291 0.79 28.97 28.69
N LEU A 292 0.11 29.99 28.16
CA LEU A 292 0.73 31.00 27.32
C LEU A 292 1.81 31.81 28.04
N ALA A 293 1.59 32.15 29.31
CA ALA A 293 2.61 32.80 30.13
C ALA A 293 3.87 31.91 30.25
N ALA A 294 3.70 30.61 30.49
CA ALA A 294 4.82 29.67 30.53
C ALA A 294 5.55 29.55 29.17
N VAL A 295 4.83 29.55 28.05
CA VAL A 295 5.45 29.57 26.71
C VAL A 295 6.26 30.84 26.48
N ARG A 296 5.74 32.02 26.88
CA ARG A 296 6.47 33.29 26.78
C ARG A 296 7.75 33.28 27.62
N GLU A 297 7.74 32.64 28.78
CA GLU A 297 8.94 32.47 29.61
C GLU A 297 9.98 31.56 28.94
N LEU A 298 9.57 30.41 28.39
CA LEU A 298 10.47 29.54 27.62
C LEU A 298 11.05 30.28 26.40
N ASN A 299 10.25 31.13 25.76
CA ASN A 299 10.70 31.89 24.59
C ASN A 299 11.77 32.95 24.90
N LYS A 300 11.98 33.35 26.17
CA LYS A 300 13.10 34.22 26.53
C LYS A 300 14.46 33.57 26.26
N VAL A 301 14.51 32.23 26.33
CA VAL A 301 15.69 31.43 26.02
C VAL A 301 15.70 31.01 24.55
N ALA A 302 14.56 30.53 24.04
CA ALA A 302 14.46 30.04 22.66
C ALA A 302 14.56 31.15 21.59
N GLN A 303 14.21 32.39 21.96
CA GLN A 303 14.30 33.58 21.09
C GLN A 303 13.59 33.42 19.74
N LEU A 304 12.45 32.73 19.69
CA LEU A 304 11.63 32.70 18.48
C LEU A 304 11.09 34.11 18.20
N GLU A 305 11.25 34.59 16.96
CA GLU A 305 10.88 35.94 16.55
C GLU A 305 9.39 36.24 16.80
N GLN A 306 8.51 35.27 16.52
CA GLN A 306 7.07 35.46 16.67
C GLN A 306 6.36 34.17 17.13
N LEU A 307 5.68 34.24 18.28
CA LEU A 307 4.86 33.14 18.80
C LEU A 307 3.46 33.15 18.19
N ASP A 308 2.97 31.99 17.76
CA ASP A 308 1.53 31.82 17.47
C ASP A 308 0.78 31.60 18.79
N GLU A 309 0.24 32.66 19.38
CA GLU A 309 -0.46 32.52 20.67
C GLU A 309 -1.81 31.80 20.55
N ALA A 310 -2.40 31.74 19.34
CA ALA A 310 -3.67 31.08 19.13
C ALA A 310 -3.50 29.57 19.26
N VAL A 311 -2.43 28.99 18.68
CA VAL A 311 -2.17 27.54 18.82
C VAL A 311 -1.94 27.15 20.29
N VAL A 312 -1.30 27.99 21.10
CA VAL A 312 -1.08 27.70 22.53
C VAL A 312 -2.41 27.64 23.28
N ARG A 313 -3.32 28.59 23.01
CA ARG A 313 -4.65 28.58 23.62
C ARG A 313 -5.48 27.38 23.17
N SER A 314 -5.49 27.07 21.87
CA SER A 314 -6.17 25.89 21.33
C SER A 314 -5.63 24.58 21.89
N LEU A 315 -4.30 24.46 22.06
CA LEU A 315 -3.68 23.32 22.74
C LEU A 315 -4.20 23.20 24.18
N SER A 316 -4.25 24.30 24.92
CA SER A 316 -4.80 24.29 26.29
C SER A 316 -6.27 23.87 26.32
N TYR A 317 -7.11 24.45 25.46
CA TYR A 317 -8.54 24.14 25.44
C TYR A 317 -8.84 22.67 25.12
N THR A 318 -8.00 22.06 24.29
CA THR A 318 -8.19 20.70 23.79
C THR A 318 -7.25 19.67 24.44
N ALA A 319 -6.46 20.06 25.46
CA ALA A 319 -5.39 19.24 26.04
C ALA A 319 -5.87 17.91 26.64
N ARG A 320 -7.14 17.85 27.08
CA ARG A 320 -7.79 16.64 27.60
C ARG A 320 -8.39 15.75 26.52
N GLY A 321 -8.41 16.23 25.28
CA GLY A 321 -8.93 15.51 24.14
C GLY A 321 -8.11 14.28 23.79
N ASP A 322 -8.81 13.23 23.39
CA ASP A 322 -8.23 11.97 22.93
C ASP A 322 -8.99 11.52 21.67
N LEU A 323 -8.37 11.74 20.51
CA LEU A 323 -9.02 11.61 19.20
C LEU A 323 -8.43 10.44 18.42
N ALA A 324 -9.27 9.47 18.05
CA ALA A 324 -8.86 8.33 17.24
C ALA A 324 -8.13 8.72 15.94
N PRO A 325 -8.58 9.73 15.15
CA PRO A 325 -7.90 10.10 13.91
C PRO A 325 -6.47 10.64 14.12
N VAL A 326 -6.25 11.41 15.19
CA VAL A 326 -4.92 11.96 15.53
C VAL A 326 -3.99 10.84 16.03
N ASN A 327 -4.53 9.93 16.85
CA ASN A 327 -3.79 8.74 17.30
C ASN A 327 -3.44 7.81 16.14
N ALA A 328 -4.35 7.61 15.18
CA ALA A 328 -4.09 6.83 13.96
C ALA A 328 -2.94 7.43 13.15
N PHE A 329 -2.95 8.76 12.94
CA PHE A 329 -1.89 9.43 12.20
C PHE A 329 -0.54 9.42 12.94
N ILE A 330 -0.47 9.93 14.18
CA ILE A 330 0.80 10.01 14.92
C ILE A 330 1.31 8.63 15.31
N GLY A 331 0.43 7.71 15.69
CA GLY A 331 0.78 6.34 16.07
C GLY A 331 1.37 5.56 14.90
N SER A 332 0.83 5.71 13.70
CA SER A 332 1.38 5.05 12.52
C SER A 332 2.72 5.63 12.05
N VAL A 333 2.94 6.95 12.19
CA VAL A 333 4.25 7.55 11.95
C VAL A 333 5.26 7.03 13.00
N ALA A 334 4.91 7.01 14.28
CA ALA A 334 5.76 6.47 15.34
C ALA A 334 6.07 4.97 15.15
N ALA A 335 5.09 4.17 14.74
CA ALA A 335 5.30 2.76 14.40
C ALA A 335 6.22 2.60 13.18
N GLN A 336 6.11 3.48 12.19
CA GLN A 336 7.06 3.49 11.08
C GLN A 336 8.48 3.80 11.58
N GLU A 337 8.66 4.73 12.52
CA GLU A 337 9.97 5.00 13.12
C GLU A 337 10.53 3.79 13.90
N VAL A 338 9.68 3.00 14.57
CA VAL A 338 10.09 1.71 15.16
C VAL A 338 10.62 0.76 14.09
N ILE A 339 9.93 0.66 12.95
CA ILE A 339 10.37 -0.18 11.81
C ILE A 339 11.73 0.29 11.31
N LYS A 340 11.95 1.61 11.17
CA LYS A 340 13.24 2.17 10.75
C LYS A 340 14.34 1.82 11.75
N ALA A 341 14.10 2.06 13.03
CA ALA A 341 15.01 1.75 14.12
C ALA A 341 15.44 0.27 14.15
N CYS A 342 14.52 -0.66 13.88
CA CYS A 342 14.81 -2.09 13.89
C CYS A 342 15.44 -2.60 12.59
N SER A 343 15.29 -1.88 11.48
CA SER A 343 15.62 -2.38 10.15
C SER A 343 16.75 -1.64 9.46
N GLY A 344 17.15 -0.45 9.89
CA GLY A 344 18.10 0.39 9.15
C GLY A 344 17.63 0.71 7.72
N LYS A 345 16.31 0.63 7.46
CA LYS A 345 15.69 0.97 6.17
C LYS A 345 14.87 2.23 6.35
N PHE A 346 14.92 3.09 5.34
CA PHE A 346 14.33 4.42 5.23
C PHE A 346 15.03 5.48 6.08
N THR A 347 14.83 6.74 5.71
CA THR A 347 15.37 7.90 6.43
C THR A 347 14.56 8.12 7.71
N PRO A 348 15.20 8.07 8.89
CA PRO A 348 14.53 8.29 10.18
C PRO A 348 14.17 9.76 10.39
N LEU A 349 13.22 10.02 11.29
CA LEU A 349 12.92 11.38 11.76
C LEU A 349 14.11 11.90 12.58
N GLN A 350 14.72 13.01 12.18
CA GLN A 350 15.86 13.61 12.88
C GLN A 350 15.58 15.10 13.19
N GLN A 351 15.02 15.47 14.34
CA GLN A 351 14.59 14.60 15.44
C GLN A 351 13.18 14.86 15.95
N TRP A 352 12.66 16.09 15.79
CA TRP A 352 11.33 16.47 16.26
C TRP A 352 10.35 16.64 15.10
N MET A 353 9.11 16.19 15.29
CA MET A 353 7.98 16.47 14.41
C MET A 353 6.79 16.92 15.25
N TYR A 354 6.15 18.02 14.84
CA TYR A 354 4.90 18.50 15.41
C TYR A 354 3.81 18.44 14.35
N PHE A 355 2.58 18.18 14.78
CA PHE A 355 1.42 18.13 13.91
C PHE A 355 0.24 18.80 14.60
N ASP A 356 -0.58 19.52 13.84
CA ASP A 356 -1.89 19.95 14.27
C ASP A 356 -2.94 19.85 13.17
N ALA A 357 -4.17 19.58 13.60
CA ALA A 357 -5.37 19.61 12.77
C ALA A 357 -6.37 20.63 13.32
N LEU A 358 -5.90 21.82 13.73
CA LEU A 358 -6.78 22.83 14.34
C LEU A 358 -7.88 23.33 13.41
N GLU A 359 -7.75 23.12 12.10
CA GLU A 359 -8.79 23.39 11.11
C GLU A 359 -10.01 22.46 11.25
N CYS A 360 -9.95 21.44 12.10
CA CYS A 360 -11.11 20.63 12.48
C CYS A 360 -12.01 21.34 13.49
N LEU A 361 -11.58 22.42 14.15
CA LEU A 361 -12.45 23.19 15.04
C LEU A 361 -13.53 23.93 14.22
N PRO A 362 -14.73 24.18 14.79
CA PRO A 362 -15.81 24.89 14.09
C PRO A 362 -15.37 26.24 13.50
N GLU A 363 -15.87 26.57 12.30
CA GLU A 363 -15.61 27.86 11.63
C GLU A 363 -16.25 29.04 12.37
N ASP A 364 -17.47 28.84 12.86
CA ASP A 364 -18.20 29.82 13.65
C ASP A 364 -17.68 29.86 15.08
N LYS A 365 -17.35 31.07 15.55
CA LYS A 365 -16.83 31.30 16.90
C LYS A 365 -17.91 31.30 17.99
N ASP A 366 -19.15 30.98 17.65
CA ASP A 366 -20.21 30.81 18.63
C ASP A 366 -19.84 29.64 19.54
N GLN A 367 -19.36 29.98 20.73
CA GLN A 367 -18.89 28.98 21.68
C GLN A 367 -20.09 28.12 22.09
N ALA A 368 -20.00 26.83 21.79
CA ALA A 368 -20.89 25.85 22.39
C ALA A 368 -20.92 26.07 23.91
N ALA A 369 -22.07 25.84 24.53
CA ALA A 369 -22.23 26.08 25.96
C ALA A 369 -21.11 25.36 26.74
N PRO A 370 -20.46 25.97 27.76
CA PRO A 370 -19.37 25.33 28.49
C PRO A 370 -19.72 23.94 29.05
N SER A 371 -21.00 23.69 29.33
CA SER A 371 -21.54 22.40 29.75
C SER A 371 -21.48 21.29 28.69
N SER A 372 -21.36 21.63 27.41
CA SER A 372 -21.26 20.67 26.29
C SER A 372 -19.93 19.92 26.28
N PHE A 373 -18.87 20.51 26.83
CA PHE A 373 -17.53 19.92 26.87
C PHE A 373 -17.26 19.13 28.16
N LEU A 374 -18.23 19.05 29.07
CA LEU A 374 -18.11 18.28 30.30
C LEU A 374 -18.23 16.77 30.02
N PRO A 375 -17.44 15.91 30.70
CA PRO A 375 -17.56 14.46 30.57
C PRO A 375 -18.98 13.98 30.86
N LYS A 376 -19.44 13.00 30.07
CA LYS A 376 -20.78 12.40 30.17
C LYS A 376 -20.73 10.98 30.74
N SER A 377 -19.56 10.51 31.17
CA SER A 377 -19.33 9.08 31.50
C SER A 377 -19.67 8.20 30.29
N SER A 378 -19.20 8.63 29.14
CA SER A 378 -19.42 7.98 27.86
C SER A 378 -18.09 7.64 27.22
N ARG A 379 -18.09 6.61 26.37
CA ARG A 379 -16.92 6.25 25.57
C ARG A 379 -16.41 7.36 24.66
N TYR A 380 -17.21 8.39 24.41
CA TYR A 380 -16.84 9.55 23.60
C TYR A 380 -16.29 10.73 24.41
N ASP A 381 -16.07 10.60 25.72
CA ASP A 381 -15.64 11.71 26.60
C ASP A 381 -14.32 12.38 26.13
N GLY A 382 -13.39 11.61 25.55
CA GLY A 382 -12.16 12.14 24.96
C GLY A 382 -12.40 12.99 23.71
N GLN A 383 -13.43 12.69 22.93
CA GLN A 383 -13.83 13.47 21.76
C GLN A 383 -14.71 14.68 22.13
N ILE A 384 -15.64 14.50 23.07
CA ILE A 384 -16.50 15.55 23.62
C ILE A 384 -15.66 16.67 24.26
N ALA A 385 -14.53 16.36 24.88
CA ALA A 385 -13.61 17.35 25.42
C ALA A 385 -13.08 18.35 24.36
N VAL A 386 -13.09 17.99 23.08
CA VAL A 386 -12.66 18.84 21.96
C VAL A 386 -13.86 19.51 21.30
N PHE A 387 -14.86 18.73 20.87
CA PHE A 387 -15.92 19.20 19.99
C PHE A 387 -17.28 19.42 20.67
N GLY A 388 -17.45 18.96 21.91
CA GLY A 388 -18.69 19.05 22.67
C GLY A 388 -19.70 17.95 22.35
N SER A 389 -20.68 17.76 23.25
CA SER A 389 -21.74 16.75 23.14
C SER A 389 -22.63 16.93 21.91
N ASP A 390 -22.91 18.17 21.54
CA ASP A 390 -23.85 18.48 20.47
C ASP A 390 -23.27 18.03 19.11
N PHE A 391 -21.96 18.14 18.94
CA PHE A 391 -21.28 17.59 17.77
C PHE A 391 -21.21 16.06 17.79
N GLN A 392 -21.02 15.47 18.97
CA GLN A 392 -21.06 14.01 19.13
C GLN A 392 -22.41 13.44 18.67
N GLU A 393 -23.53 14.09 19.04
CA GLU A 393 -24.87 13.70 18.58
C GLU A 393 -24.99 13.82 17.06
N LYS A 394 -24.47 14.89 16.45
CA LYS A 394 -24.45 15.04 14.98
C LYS A 394 -23.71 13.91 14.29
N LEU A 395 -22.57 13.46 14.82
CA LEU A 395 -21.80 12.33 14.29
C LEU A 395 -22.60 11.02 14.37
N MET A 396 -23.27 10.79 15.50
CA MET A 396 -24.07 9.58 15.72
C MET A 396 -25.23 9.45 14.74
N MET A 397 -25.79 10.57 14.26
CA MET A 397 -26.89 10.58 13.29
C MET A 397 -26.45 10.50 11.82
N GLN A 398 -25.16 10.23 11.55
CA GLN A 398 -24.65 10.20 10.18
C GLN A 398 -24.99 8.90 9.44
N ASN A 399 -25.21 9.02 8.12
CA ASN A 399 -25.43 7.92 7.19
C ASN A 399 -24.32 7.90 6.15
N TYR A 400 -23.39 6.95 6.24
CA TYR A 400 -22.21 6.90 5.37
C TYR A 400 -22.15 5.60 4.57
N PHE A 401 -21.65 5.71 3.33
CA PHE A 401 -21.35 4.57 2.48
C PHE A 401 -19.84 4.40 2.33
N VAL A 402 -19.34 3.23 2.74
CA VAL A 402 -17.93 2.83 2.65
C VAL A 402 -17.78 1.85 1.49
N VAL A 403 -16.97 2.23 0.50
CA VAL A 403 -16.73 1.39 -0.68
C VAL A 403 -15.33 0.78 -0.59
N GLY A 404 -15.29 -0.51 -0.26
CA GLY A 404 -14.08 -1.26 0.05
C GLY A 404 -13.92 -1.53 1.55
N ALA A 405 -13.68 -2.79 1.90
CA ALA A 405 -13.37 -3.30 3.23
C ALA A 405 -11.93 -3.87 3.28
N GLY A 406 -11.07 -3.40 2.38
CA GLY A 406 -9.63 -3.69 2.37
C GLY A 406 -8.86 -2.96 3.48
N ALA A 407 -7.59 -2.63 3.22
CA ALA A 407 -6.68 -2.05 4.23
C ALA A 407 -7.22 -0.70 4.77
N ILE A 408 -7.47 0.27 3.87
CA ILE A 408 -8.02 1.57 4.25
C ILE A 408 -9.42 1.41 4.86
N GLY A 409 -10.25 0.51 4.32
CA GLY A 409 -11.60 0.25 4.80
C GLY A 409 -11.62 -0.22 6.25
N CYS A 410 -10.73 -1.14 6.63
CA CYS A 410 -10.59 -1.59 8.02
C CYS A 410 -10.24 -0.44 8.98
N GLU A 411 -9.29 0.42 8.60
CA GLU A 411 -8.87 1.55 9.42
C GLU A 411 -9.94 2.65 9.51
N LEU A 412 -10.64 2.94 8.41
CA LEU A 412 -11.77 3.87 8.40
C LEU A 412 -12.90 3.35 9.30
N LEU A 413 -13.27 2.07 9.19
CA LEU A 413 -14.32 1.47 9.99
C LEU A 413 -13.97 1.45 11.49
N LYS A 414 -12.70 1.18 11.85
CA LYS A 414 -12.18 1.37 13.20
C LYS A 414 -12.38 2.81 13.67
N ASN A 415 -11.91 3.78 12.89
CA ASN A 415 -12.05 5.19 13.24
C ASN A 415 -13.53 5.61 13.37
N PHE A 416 -14.41 5.14 12.49
CA PHE A 416 -15.85 5.43 12.55
C PHE A 416 -16.47 4.86 13.82
N ALA A 417 -16.09 3.65 14.23
CA ALA A 417 -16.52 3.04 15.47
C ALA A 417 -16.12 3.89 16.70
N LEU A 418 -14.88 4.38 16.71
CA LEU A 418 -14.31 5.16 17.82
C LEU A 418 -14.88 6.58 17.89
N VAL A 419 -15.06 7.21 16.72
CA VAL A 419 -15.67 8.54 16.57
C VAL A 419 -17.18 8.51 16.85
N GLY A 420 -17.82 7.34 16.71
CA GLY A 420 -19.26 7.16 16.87
C GLY A 420 -20.07 7.57 15.63
N LEU A 421 -19.48 7.51 14.43
CA LEU A 421 -20.14 7.88 13.19
C LEU A 421 -21.26 6.87 12.88
N GLY A 422 -22.52 7.32 12.86
CA GLY A 422 -23.67 6.45 12.59
C GLY A 422 -24.00 5.48 13.74
N ALA A 423 -23.57 5.79 14.97
CA ALA A 423 -23.85 5.00 16.17
C ALA A 423 -25.15 5.41 16.90
N GLY A 424 -25.91 6.36 16.35
CA GLY A 424 -27.22 6.79 16.85
C GLY A 424 -28.36 5.94 16.30
N GLU A 425 -29.56 6.15 16.83
CA GLU A 425 -30.77 5.39 16.45
C GLU A 425 -31.08 5.45 14.95
N ASP A 426 -30.92 6.64 14.34
CA ASP A 426 -31.12 6.88 12.91
C ASP A 426 -29.81 6.86 12.08
N GLY A 427 -28.68 6.59 12.74
CA GLY A 427 -27.37 6.50 12.11
C GLY A 427 -27.14 5.14 11.43
N LYS A 428 -26.35 5.13 10.36
CA LYS A 428 -26.04 3.91 9.62
C LYS A 428 -24.75 3.99 8.83
N ILE A 429 -23.96 2.93 8.88
CA ILE A 429 -22.84 2.70 7.97
C ILE A 429 -23.19 1.56 7.02
N THR A 430 -23.22 1.81 5.72
CA THR A 430 -23.26 0.73 4.73
C THR A 430 -21.85 0.49 4.23
N VAL A 431 -21.35 -0.74 4.27
CA VAL A 431 -20.04 -1.12 3.71
C VAL A 431 -20.24 -2.14 2.59
N THR A 432 -19.58 -1.96 1.45
CA THR A 432 -19.59 -2.94 0.36
C THR A 432 -18.17 -3.37 -0.02
N ASP A 433 -17.97 -4.67 -0.20
CA ASP A 433 -16.75 -5.25 -0.75
C ASP A 433 -17.09 -6.64 -1.32
N MET A 434 -16.71 -6.91 -2.56
CA MET A 434 -16.98 -8.17 -3.25
C MET A 434 -15.95 -9.26 -2.95
N ASP A 435 -14.82 -8.91 -2.33
CA ASP A 435 -13.72 -9.83 -2.12
C ASP A 435 -13.89 -10.66 -0.84
N PHE A 436 -13.21 -11.81 -0.86
CA PHE A 436 -13.00 -12.66 0.30
C PHE A 436 -11.65 -12.38 0.97
N ILE A 437 -11.54 -12.73 2.24
CA ILE A 437 -10.33 -12.54 3.05
C ILE A 437 -9.27 -13.57 2.65
N GLU A 438 -8.06 -13.11 2.39
CA GLU A 438 -6.89 -13.95 2.10
C GLU A 438 -5.82 -13.87 3.20
N LYS A 439 -4.90 -14.84 3.25
CA LYS A 439 -3.79 -14.83 4.21
C LYS A 439 -2.95 -13.54 4.14
N SER A 440 -2.66 -13.07 2.93
CA SER A 440 -1.86 -11.86 2.67
C SER A 440 -2.53 -10.58 3.14
N ASN A 441 -3.84 -10.61 3.40
CA ASN A 441 -4.63 -9.46 3.84
C ASN A 441 -4.38 -9.17 5.33
N LEU A 442 -4.19 -10.21 6.14
CA LEU A 442 -4.12 -10.14 7.60
C LEU A 442 -3.00 -9.21 8.12
N ASN A 443 -1.91 -9.05 7.36
CA ASN A 443 -0.79 -8.16 7.71
C ASN A 443 -1.17 -6.66 7.72
N ARG A 444 -2.28 -6.24 7.10
CA ARG A 444 -2.71 -4.82 7.08
C ARG A 444 -4.21 -4.59 7.20
N GLN A 445 -5.01 -5.66 7.24
CA GLN A 445 -6.46 -5.63 7.41
C GLN A 445 -6.81 -6.19 8.78
N PHE A 446 -6.44 -5.43 9.81
CA PHE A 446 -6.36 -5.93 11.19
C PHE A 446 -7.73 -6.27 11.82
N LEU A 447 -8.85 -5.98 11.16
CA LEU A 447 -10.17 -6.45 11.59
C LEU A 447 -10.36 -7.96 11.34
N PHE A 448 -9.53 -8.57 10.50
CA PHE A 448 -9.62 -9.98 10.12
C PHE A 448 -8.65 -10.84 10.93
N ARG A 449 -8.96 -12.12 11.07
CA ARG A 449 -8.08 -13.12 11.70
C ARG A 449 -7.89 -14.33 10.80
N SER A 450 -6.96 -15.20 11.18
CA SER A 450 -6.65 -16.42 10.40
C SER A 450 -7.87 -17.32 10.21
N GLN A 451 -8.80 -17.37 11.17
CA GLN A 451 -10.06 -18.12 11.06
C GLN A 451 -11.08 -17.51 10.09
N ASP A 452 -10.83 -16.30 9.57
CA ASP A 452 -11.74 -15.60 8.65
C ASP A 452 -11.34 -15.73 7.19
N ILE A 453 -10.21 -16.39 6.89
CA ILE A 453 -9.78 -16.65 5.51
C ILE A 453 -10.90 -17.37 4.75
N GLY A 454 -11.24 -16.86 3.57
CA GLY A 454 -12.32 -17.34 2.71
C GLY A 454 -13.71 -16.76 3.03
N LYS A 455 -13.87 -15.95 4.08
CA LYS A 455 -15.12 -15.24 4.38
C LYS A 455 -15.15 -13.87 3.69
N SER A 456 -16.35 -13.30 3.53
CA SER A 456 -16.53 -11.96 2.95
C SER A 456 -15.86 -10.88 3.82
N LYS A 457 -15.10 -9.98 3.19
CA LYS A 457 -14.44 -8.87 3.90
C LYS A 457 -15.45 -7.94 4.58
N SER A 458 -16.50 -7.54 3.87
CA SER A 458 -17.47 -6.56 4.36
C SER A 458 -18.27 -7.10 5.56
N GLU A 459 -18.67 -8.38 5.53
CA GLU A 459 -19.42 -9.01 6.62
C GLU A 459 -18.58 -9.15 7.89
N VAL A 460 -17.36 -9.67 7.77
CA VAL A 460 -16.46 -9.83 8.92
C VAL A 460 -16.06 -8.47 9.49
N ALA A 461 -15.79 -7.48 8.64
CA ALA A 461 -15.48 -6.12 9.08
C ALA A 461 -16.65 -5.51 9.87
N ALA A 462 -17.89 -5.69 9.39
CA ALA A 462 -19.08 -5.21 10.09
C ALA A 462 -19.26 -5.88 11.47
N VAL A 463 -18.95 -7.18 11.60
CA VAL A 463 -18.97 -7.87 12.90
C VAL A 463 -17.91 -7.30 13.84
N ALA A 464 -16.65 -7.19 13.39
CA ALA A 464 -15.55 -6.67 14.20
C ALA A 464 -15.81 -5.24 14.71
N VAL A 465 -16.40 -4.38 13.87
CA VAL A 465 -16.78 -3.01 14.23
C VAL A 465 -17.86 -2.97 15.31
N ARG A 466 -18.88 -3.84 15.21
CA ARG A 466 -19.92 -3.92 16.25
C ARG A 466 -19.38 -4.47 17.57
N GLU A 467 -18.38 -5.34 17.55
CA GLU A 467 -17.69 -5.78 18.76
C GLU A 467 -16.87 -4.65 19.42
N MET A 468 -16.28 -3.77 18.62
CA MET A 468 -15.53 -2.59 19.06
C MET A 468 -16.47 -1.50 19.61
N ASN A 469 -17.61 -1.30 18.94
CA ASN A 469 -18.67 -0.40 19.38
C ASN A 469 -20.07 -1.01 19.18
N PRO A 470 -20.69 -1.53 20.26
CA PRO A 470 -22.01 -2.16 20.18
C PRO A 470 -23.14 -1.24 19.68
N GLN A 471 -22.96 0.09 19.72
CA GLN A 471 -23.95 1.04 19.20
C GLN A 471 -23.91 1.18 17.67
N MET A 472 -22.89 0.65 17.00
CA MET A 472 -22.72 0.82 15.56
C MET A 472 -23.78 0.06 14.77
N ASN A 473 -24.50 0.77 13.89
CA ASN A 473 -25.40 0.18 12.92
C ASN A 473 -24.68 0.02 11.56
N VAL A 474 -23.97 -1.09 11.41
CA VAL A 474 -23.27 -1.41 10.15
C VAL A 474 -24.10 -2.38 9.31
N VAL A 475 -24.24 -2.14 8.01
CA VAL A 475 -24.86 -3.07 7.03
C VAL A 475 -23.81 -3.45 6.01
N ALA A 476 -23.57 -4.76 5.85
CA ALA A 476 -22.58 -5.28 4.92
C ALA A 476 -23.24 -5.74 3.62
N HIS A 477 -22.70 -5.29 2.50
CA HIS A 477 -23.03 -5.74 1.16
C HIS A 477 -21.81 -6.42 0.51
N GLN A 478 -22.05 -7.30 -0.45
CA GLN A 478 -21.00 -8.00 -1.21
C GLN A 478 -20.95 -7.57 -2.69
N ASN A 479 -21.57 -6.43 -3.01
CA ASN A 479 -21.69 -5.98 -4.39
C ASN A 479 -20.40 -5.27 -4.83
N ARG A 480 -19.94 -5.58 -6.05
CA ARG A 480 -18.96 -4.74 -6.73
C ARG A 480 -19.63 -3.42 -7.11
N LEU A 481 -18.97 -2.30 -6.87
CA LEU A 481 -19.47 -0.99 -7.30
C LEU A 481 -19.17 -0.79 -8.78
N ASP A 482 -20.16 -1.09 -9.61
CA ASP A 482 -20.16 -0.83 -11.05
C ASP A 482 -21.61 -0.67 -11.56
N THR A 483 -21.78 -0.54 -12.88
CA THR A 483 -23.08 -0.37 -13.53
C THR A 483 -24.08 -1.50 -13.23
N ASN A 484 -23.62 -2.71 -12.88
CA ASN A 484 -24.50 -3.84 -12.56
C ASN A 484 -25.12 -3.72 -11.17
N SER A 485 -24.56 -2.85 -10.31
CA SER A 485 -25.02 -2.63 -8.95
C SER A 485 -25.95 -1.42 -8.80
N GLU A 486 -26.30 -0.74 -9.89
CA GLU A 486 -27.11 0.49 -9.89
C GLU A 486 -28.54 0.29 -9.36
N GLU A 487 -29.10 -0.92 -9.48
CA GLU A 487 -30.41 -1.22 -8.89
C GLU A 487 -30.38 -1.14 -7.36
N VAL A 488 -29.27 -1.58 -6.75
CA VAL A 488 -29.04 -1.52 -5.31
C VAL A 488 -28.62 -0.11 -4.90
N TYR A 489 -27.64 0.46 -5.59
CA TYR A 489 -27.07 1.77 -5.31
C TYR A 489 -27.71 2.87 -6.17
N ASN A 490 -29.04 2.86 -6.19
CA ASN A 490 -29.85 3.80 -6.97
C ASN A 490 -29.93 5.19 -6.32
N TYR A 491 -30.71 6.08 -6.94
CA TYR A 491 -30.97 7.43 -6.44
C TYR A 491 -31.47 7.46 -4.98
N ASN A 492 -32.39 6.57 -4.58
CA ASN A 492 -32.93 6.56 -3.22
C ASN A 492 -31.87 6.19 -2.19
N PHE A 493 -30.98 5.26 -2.53
CA PHE A 493 -29.84 4.90 -1.68
C PHE A 493 -28.94 6.12 -1.45
N PHE A 494 -28.44 6.74 -2.53
CA PHE A 494 -27.55 7.91 -2.41
C PHE A 494 -28.24 9.11 -1.75
N LYS A 495 -29.52 9.35 -2.05
CA LYS A 495 -30.28 10.45 -1.44
C LYS A 495 -30.26 10.37 0.09
N GLY A 496 -30.36 9.16 0.65
CA GLY A 496 -30.33 8.93 2.11
C GLY A 496 -28.96 9.01 2.78
N LEU A 497 -27.87 9.18 2.01
CA LEU A 497 -26.52 9.32 2.55
C LEU A 497 -26.21 10.77 2.93
N HIS A 498 -25.38 10.96 3.95
CA HIS A 498 -24.74 12.23 4.28
C HIS A 498 -23.35 12.34 3.63
N GLY A 499 -22.65 11.23 3.42
CA GLY A 499 -21.35 11.21 2.76
C GLY A 499 -20.90 9.82 2.35
N VAL A 500 -19.78 9.77 1.64
CA VAL A 500 -19.16 8.56 1.10
C VAL A 500 -17.69 8.51 1.52
N ALA A 501 -17.17 7.32 1.77
CA ALA A 501 -15.74 7.09 1.97
C ALA A 501 -15.24 6.00 1.02
N ALA A 502 -14.24 6.33 0.24
CA ALA A 502 -13.63 5.44 -0.73
C ALA A 502 -12.38 4.77 -0.15
N ALA A 503 -12.37 3.43 -0.19
CA ALA A 503 -11.28 2.57 0.25
C ALA A 503 -10.91 1.59 -0.88
N LEU A 504 -10.74 2.13 -2.08
CA LEU A 504 -10.61 1.39 -3.34
C LEU A 504 -9.13 1.12 -3.68
N ASP A 505 -8.88 0.17 -4.58
CA ASP A 505 -7.53 -0.23 -5.00
C ASP A 505 -7.25 0.03 -6.50
N ASN A 506 -8.27 0.36 -7.29
CA ASN A 506 -8.18 0.65 -8.71
C ASN A 506 -8.72 2.05 -9.04
N VAL A 507 -8.31 2.61 -10.18
CA VAL A 507 -8.63 4.00 -10.55
C VAL A 507 -10.04 4.06 -11.13
N GLU A 508 -10.48 3.02 -11.84
CA GLU A 508 -11.76 2.94 -12.52
C GLU A 508 -12.92 3.04 -11.53
N ALA A 509 -12.88 2.28 -10.43
CA ALA A 509 -13.89 2.35 -9.38
C ALA A 509 -13.91 3.71 -8.68
N ARG A 510 -12.76 4.36 -8.50
CA ARG A 510 -12.67 5.71 -7.91
C ARG A 510 -13.38 6.72 -8.80
N VAL A 511 -13.10 6.69 -10.10
CA VAL A 511 -13.73 7.58 -11.09
C VAL A 511 -15.24 7.33 -11.16
N TYR A 512 -15.67 6.06 -11.12
CA TYR A 512 -17.09 5.72 -11.10
C TYR A 512 -17.79 6.26 -9.85
N LEU A 513 -17.19 6.05 -8.66
CA LEU A 513 -17.75 6.57 -7.41
C LEU A 513 -17.76 8.09 -7.35
N ASP A 514 -16.71 8.76 -7.84
CA ASP A 514 -16.66 10.23 -7.98
C ASP A 514 -17.82 10.72 -8.84
N GLY A 515 -18.05 10.07 -10.00
CA GLY A 515 -19.18 10.35 -10.88
C GLY A 515 -20.54 10.23 -10.17
N LEU A 516 -20.74 9.21 -9.34
CA LEU A 516 -21.95 9.05 -8.53
C LEU A 516 -22.06 10.15 -7.46
N CYS A 517 -20.96 10.49 -6.77
CA CYS A 517 -20.94 11.54 -5.76
C CYS A 517 -21.26 12.92 -6.36
N ILE A 518 -20.73 13.23 -7.55
CA ILE A 518 -21.08 14.44 -8.30
C ILE A 518 -22.57 14.40 -8.69
N LYS A 519 -23.02 13.30 -9.30
CA LYS A 519 -24.41 13.13 -9.77
C LYS A 519 -25.42 13.33 -8.64
N TYR A 520 -25.12 12.83 -7.44
CA TYR A 520 -26.02 12.85 -6.29
C TYR A 520 -25.66 13.91 -5.23
N GLN A 521 -24.68 14.78 -5.53
CA GLN A 521 -24.24 15.87 -4.65
C GLN A 521 -23.88 15.37 -3.24
N LYS A 522 -23.01 14.36 -3.17
CA LYS A 522 -22.51 13.78 -1.92
C LYS A 522 -21.04 14.09 -1.74
N SER A 523 -20.67 14.39 -0.49
CA SER A 523 -19.26 14.52 -0.13
C SER A 523 -18.57 13.16 -0.18
N MET A 524 -17.29 13.17 -0.56
CA MET A 524 -16.48 11.96 -0.65
C MET A 524 -15.13 12.17 0.03
N LEU A 525 -14.79 11.26 0.93
CA LEU A 525 -13.44 11.08 1.45
C LEU A 525 -12.72 10.06 0.57
N GLU A 526 -11.59 10.42 -0.01
CA GLU A 526 -10.80 9.55 -0.89
C GLU A 526 -9.39 9.36 -0.32
N GLY A 527 -8.90 8.14 -0.37
CA GLY A 527 -7.57 7.77 0.10
C GLY A 527 -6.92 6.69 -0.75
N GLY A 528 -5.60 6.78 -0.90
CA GLY A 528 -4.82 5.77 -1.60
C GLY A 528 -3.45 5.57 -1.00
N THR A 529 -2.90 4.36 -1.14
CA THR A 529 -1.58 3.98 -0.64
C THR A 529 -0.76 3.24 -1.70
N LEU A 530 0.55 3.42 -1.64
CA LEU A 530 1.55 2.69 -2.43
C LEU A 530 2.83 2.53 -1.61
N GLY A 531 3.00 1.38 -0.99
CA GLY A 531 4.09 1.11 -0.06
C GLY A 531 4.08 2.12 1.10
N SER A 532 5.17 2.87 1.25
CA SER A 532 5.32 3.94 2.26
C SER A 532 4.62 5.26 1.89
N LYS A 533 4.04 5.36 0.68
CA LYS A 533 3.41 6.58 0.14
C LYS A 533 1.91 6.52 0.32
N GLY A 534 1.31 7.66 0.67
CA GLY A 534 -0.13 7.79 0.84
C GLY A 534 -0.63 9.15 0.36
N HIS A 535 -1.92 9.22 0.04
CA HIS A 535 -2.59 10.49 -0.19
C HIS A 535 -4.02 10.48 0.33
N THR A 536 -4.53 11.67 0.66
CA THR A 536 -5.94 11.91 0.97
C THR A 536 -6.46 13.08 0.14
N LEU A 537 -7.70 12.94 -0.31
CA LEU A 537 -8.46 13.97 -1.00
C LEU A 537 -9.84 14.05 -0.38
N VAL A 538 -10.43 15.24 -0.39
CA VAL A 538 -11.81 15.46 0.02
C VAL A 538 -12.54 16.16 -1.11
N VAL A 539 -13.68 15.58 -1.51
CA VAL A 539 -14.59 16.17 -2.49
C VAL A 539 -15.81 16.70 -1.75
N VAL A 540 -15.99 18.01 -1.81
CA VAL A 540 -17.13 18.71 -1.22
C VAL A 540 -17.93 19.33 -2.35
N PRO A 541 -19.20 18.92 -2.55
CA PRO A 541 -20.07 19.48 -3.57
C PRO A 541 -20.07 21.01 -3.55
N HIS A 542 -19.95 21.63 -4.73
CA HIS A 542 -19.91 23.08 -4.94
C HIS A 542 -18.73 23.84 -4.29
N LEU A 543 -17.80 23.17 -3.61
CA LEU A 543 -16.69 23.83 -2.91
C LEU A 543 -15.31 23.38 -3.41
N THR A 544 -15.11 22.10 -3.70
CA THR A 544 -13.83 21.57 -4.19
C THR A 544 -13.96 20.96 -5.58
N ALA A 545 -12.84 20.86 -6.29
CA ALA A 545 -12.73 20.03 -7.47
C ALA A 545 -13.01 18.56 -7.14
N SER A 546 -13.55 17.82 -8.11
CA SER A 546 -13.77 16.39 -7.98
C SER A 546 -12.48 15.59 -8.19
N TYR A 547 -12.53 14.27 -7.97
CA TYR A 547 -11.39 13.39 -8.28
C TYR A 547 -11.04 13.44 -9.78
N GLY A 548 -12.07 13.49 -10.63
CA GLY A 548 -11.96 13.73 -12.05
C GLY A 548 -11.83 12.46 -12.90
N PRO A 549 -11.72 12.61 -14.22
CA PRO A 549 -11.61 11.46 -15.12
C PRO A 549 -10.28 10.72 -14.94
N VAL A 550 -10.20 9.51 -15.50
CA VAL A 550 -8.93 8.80 -15.62
C VAL A 550 -7.95 9.72 -16.36
N LYS A 551 -6.95 10.24 -15.66
CA LYS A 551 -5.86 10.97 -16.30
C LYS A 551 -5.14 9.97 -17.19
N SER A 552 -4.96 10.31 -18.47
CA SER A 552 -4.13 9.54 -19.41
C SER A 552 -2.65 9.65 -19.04
N ASN A 553 -2.31 9.27 -17.82
CA ASN A 553 -0.96 8.80 -17.55
C ASN A 553 -0.88 7.52 -18.37
N SER A 554 -0.12 7.57 -19.47
CA SER A 554 0.23 6.42 -20.30
C SER A 554 0.34 5.21 -19.39
N SER A 555 -0.65 4.33 -19.43
CA SER A 555 -0.45 2.96 -18.99
C SER A 555 0.88 2.56 -19.62
N GLY A 556 1.81 2.05 -18.82
CA GLY A 556 3.10 1.56 -19.30
C GLY A 556 2.92 0.33 -20.18
N ASP A 557 1.93 0.34 -21.07
CA ASP A 557 1.55 -0.70 -21.99
C ASP A 557 2.75 -0.94 -22.88
N ILE A 558 3.37 -2.08 -22.63
CA ILE A 558 4.54 -2.50 -23.35
C ILE A 558 4.09 -2.70 -24.81
N PRO A 559 4.73 -2.05 -25.79
CA PRO A 559 4.32 -2.19 -27.17
C PRO A 559 4.24 -3.66 -27.57
N LEU A 560 3.17 -4.06 -28.27
CA LEU A 560 2.92 -5.47 -28.62
C LEU A 560 4.12 -6.11 -29.36
N CYS A 561 4.81 -5.35 -30.20
CA CYS A 561 6.03 -5.81 -30.88
C CYS A 561 7.18 -6.13 -29.91
N THR A 562 7.29 -5.39 -28.79
CA THR A 562 8.28 -5.62 -27.73
C THR A 562 7.95 -6.89 -26.96
N LEU A 563 6.68 -7.10 -26.58
CA LEU A 563 6.25 -8.35 -25.91
C LEU A 563 6.42 -9.58 -26.83
N LYS A 564 5.98 -9.45 -28.09
CA LYS A 564 5.92 -10.57 -29.04
C LYS A 564 7.28 -10.98 -29.58
N ASN A 565 8.18 -10.03 -29.87
CA ASN A 565 9.43 -10.33 -30.60
C ASN A 565 10.70 -9.73 -30.00
N PHE A 566 10.64 -8.64 -29.24
CA PHE A 566 11.84 -7.90 -28.83
C PHE A 566 11.89 -7.56 -27.33
N PRO A 567 11.72 -8.54 -26.42
CA PRO A 567 11.88 -8.30 -24.99
C PRO A 567 13.35 -7.96 -24.67
N HIS A 568 13.55 -7.06 -23.71
CA HIS A 568 14.88 -6.69 -23.21
C HIS A 568 14.92 -6.50 -21.70
N ARG A 569 13.77 -6.65 -21.03
CA ARG A 569 13.63 -6.63 -19.57
C ARG A 569 12.74 -7.77 -19.11
N ILE A 570 12.92 -8.17 -17.85
CA ILE A 570 12.17 -9.28 -17.24
C ILE A 570 10.66 -8.99 -17.14
N GLU A 571 10.26 -7.73 -17.03
CA GLU A 571 8.85 -7.34 -17.05
C GLU A 571 8.17 -7.70 -18.38
N HIS A 572 8.91 -7.65 -19.49
CA HIS A 572 8.36 -7.96 -20.82
C HIS A 572 8.10 -9.46 -20.97
N THR A 573 9.01 -10.30 -20.47
CA THR A 573 8.84 -11.75 -20.52
C THR A 573 7.79 -12.23 -19.53
N LEU A 574 7.63 -11.57 -18.38
CA LEU A 574 6.57 -11.86 -17.40
C LEU A 574 5.18 -11.48 -17.92
N GLN A 575 5.02 -10.29 -18.53
CA GLN A 575 3.76 -9.93 -19.17
C GLN A 575 3.45 -10.85 -20.34
N TRP A 576 4.44 -11.19 -21.18
CA TRP A 576 4.27 -12.19 -22.24
C TRP A 576 3.83 -13.55 -21.69
N ALA A 577 4.44 -14.03 -20.59
CA ALA A 577 4.08 -15.31 -19.98
C ALA A 577 2.64 -15.29 -19.46
N ARG A 578 2.19 -14.14 -18.92
CA ARG A 578 0.80 -13.94 -18.51
C ARG A 578 -0.16 -13.97 -19.70
N ASP A 579 0.18 -13.31 -20.81
CA ASP A 579 -0.63 -13.35 -22.03
C ASP A 579 -0.72 -14.77 -22.60
N GLN A 580 0.38 -15.55 -22.53
CA GLN A 580 0.37 -16.98 -22.88
C GLN A 580 -0.54 -17.79 -21.96
N PHE A 581 -0.54 -17.51 -20.64
CA PHE A 581 -1.40 -18.19 -19.69
C PHE A 581 -2.89 -17.93 -20.00
N GLU A 582 -3.28 -16.66 -20.14
CA GLU A 582 -4.68 -16.27 -20.41
C GLU A 582 -5.13 -16.84 -21.77
N GLY A 583 -4.30 -16.74 -22.80
CA GLY A 583 -4.60 -17.29 -24.12
C GLY A 583 -4.81 -18.79 -24.12
N LEU A 584 -3.92 -19.56 -23.48
CA LEU A 584 -3.96 -21.02 -23.51
C LEU A 584 -5.00 -21.62 -22.57
N PHE A 585 -5.13 -21.06 -21.37
CA PHE A 585 -5.84 -21.72 -20.27
C PHE A 585 -7.18 -21.07 -19.90
N LYS A 586 -7.48 -19.88 -20.44
CA LYS A 586 -8.74 -19.17 -20.18
C LYS A 586 -9.52 -18.89 -21.46
N HIS A 587 -8.96 -18.11 -22.38
CA HIS A 587 -9.68 -17.64 -23.56
C HIS A 587 -10.07 -18.78 -24.50
N VAL A 588 -9.16 -19.72 -24.78
CA VAL A 588 -9.48 -20.88 -25.62
C VAL A 588 -10.62 -21.72 -24.98
N PRO A 589 -10.57 -22.11 -23.70
CA PRO A 589 -11.70 -22.79 -23.04
C PRO A 589 -13.01 -21.97 -22.98
N GLU A 590 -12.95 -20.66 -22.72
CA GLU A 590 -14.13 -19.77 -22.77
C GLU A 590 -14.77 -19.79 -24.17
N ASN A 591 -13.93 -19.66 -25.19
CA ASN A 591 -14.34 -19.73 -26.59
C ASN A 591 -14.83 -21.12 -27.00
N VAL A 592 -14.48 -22.21 -26.31
CA VAL A 592 -15.05 -23.55 -26.54
C VAL A 592 -16.42 -23.68 -25.89
N ASN A 593 -16.64 -23.03 -24.73
CA ASN A 593 -17.89 -23.05 -23.97
C ASN A 593 -18.94 -22.03 -24.45
N HIS A 594 -18.83 -21.61 -25.70
CA HIS A 594 -19.60 -20.51 -26.26
C HIS A 594 -21.09 -20.80 -26.47
N ASP A 595 -21.88 -19.74 -26.66
CA ASP A 595 -23.31 -19.79 -27.03
C ASP A 595 -23.51 -19.93 -28.55
N ALA A 596 -24.74 -20.20 -29.00
CA ALA A 596 -25.03 -20.45 -30.41
C ALA A 596 -24.68 -19.29 -31.37
N GLU A 597 -24.49 -18.06 -30.87
CA GLU A 597 -24.22 -16.85 -31.66
C GLU A 597 -22.72 -16.51 -31.77
N PHE A 598 -21.83 -17.22 -31.07
CA PHE A 598 -20.41 -16.91 -31.02
C PHE A 598 -19.70 -16.89 -32.37
N VAL A 599 -20.01 -17.83 -33.26
CA VAL A 599 -19.37 -17.88 -34.58
C VAL A 599 -19.72 -16.62 -35.39
N GLU A 600 -20.99 -16.19 -35.35
CA GLU A 600 -21.43 -14.96 -36.03
C GLU A 600 -20.76 -13.73 -35.43
N ARG A 601 -20.67 -13.63 -34.10
CA ARG A 601 -19.95 -12.54 -33.42
C ARG A 601 -18.45 -12.56 -33.73
N THR A 602 -17.81 -13.72 -33.81
CA THR A 602 -16.37 -13.82 -34.07
C THR A 602 -16.03 -13.35 -35.47
N LEU A 603 -16.87 -13.65 -36.46
CA LEU A 603 -16.67 -13.25 -37.86
C LEU A 603 -16.74 -11.73 -38.07
N THR A 604 -17.29 -10.95 -37.13
CA THR A 604 -17.30 -9.48 -37.22
C THR A 604 -15.97 -8.82 -36.80
N HIS A 605 -15.05 -9.56 -36.15
CA HIS A 605 -13.77 -9.05 -35.63
C HIS A 605 -12.64 -9.01 -36.70
N GLY A 606 -12.93 -9.40 -37.94
CA GLY A 606 -11.98 -9.40 -39.07
C GLY A 606 -11.33 -10.76 -39.34
N ASP A 607 -11.05 -11.04 -40.61
CA ASP A 607 -10.75 -12.40 -41.11
C ASP A 607 -9.58 -13.11 -40.41
N ALA A 608 -8.50 -12.38 -40.06
CA ALA A 608 -7.31 -12.97 -39.46
C ALA A 608 -7.53 -13.38 -37.99
N GLU A 609 -8.16 -12.50 -37.21
CA GLU A 609 -8.46 -12.73 -35.80
C GLU A 609 -9.56 -13.77 -35.62
N ALA A 610 -10.58 -13.74 -36.49
CA ALA A 610 -11.62 -14.73 -36.53
C ALA A 610 -11.05 -16.13 -36.86
N LEU A 611 -10.13 -16.22 -37.82
CA LEU A 611 -9.51 -17.49 -38.20
C LEU A 611 -8.64 -18.08 -37.08
N GLU A 612 -7.84 -17.25 -36.39
CA GLU A 612 -7.04 -17.69 -35.23
C GLU A 612 -7.93 -18.22 -34.10
N THR A 613 -9.02 -17.50 -33.80
CA THR A 613 -9.98 -17.88 -32.76
C THR A 613 -10.69 -19.20 -33.09
N LEU A 614 -11.23 -19.32 -34.30
CA LEU A 614 -11.96 -20.52 -34.73
C LEU A 614 -11.03 -21.74 -34.89
N GLU A 615 -9.79 -21.55 -35.35
CA GLU A 615 -8.79 -22.62 -35.39
C GLU A 615 -8.44 -23.10 -33.99
N GLY A 616 -8.30 -22.19 -33.01
CA GLY A 616 -8.08 -22.51 -31.61
C GLY A 616 -9.19 -23.36 -31.00
N VAL A 617 -10.46 -23.01 -31.28
CA VAL A 617 -11.63 -23.79 -30.85
C VAL A 617 -11.62 -25.18 -31.47
N TRP A 618 -11.42 -25.27 -32.79
CA TRP A 618 -11.39 -26.56 -33.48
C TRP A 618 -10.29 -27.48 -32.98
N ARG A 619 -9.05 -26.98 -32.89
CA ARG A 619 -7.92 -27.76 -32.37
C ARG A 619 -8.22 -28.29 -30.96
N SER A 620 -8.83 -27.47 -30.11
CA SER A 620 -9.17 -27.86 -28.73
C SER A 620 -10.28 -28.90 -28.60
N GLN A 621 -11.08 -29.10 -29.66
CA GLN A 621 -12.18 -30.08 -29.70
C GLN A 621 -11.74 -31.41 -30.34
N VAL A 622 -10.82 -31.37 -31.29
CA VAL A 622 -10.34 -32.55 -32.04
C VAL A 622 -9.23 -33.26 -31.27
N ASN A 623 -9.27 -34.60 -31.23
CA ASN A 623 -8.26 -35.44 -30.58
C ASN A 623 -6.89 -35.30 -31.26
N MET A 624 -5.81 -35.52 -30.50
CA MET A 624 -4.43 -35.41 -31.03
C MET A 624 -4.15 -36.36 -32.20
N GLU A 625 -4.73 -37.57 -32.21
CA GLU A 625 -4.62 -38.52 -33.33
C GLU A 625 -5.24 -38.01 -34.64
N ALA A 626 -6.23 -37.12 -34.55
CA ALA A 626 -6.93 -36.52 -35.68
C ALA A 626 -6.40 -35.12 -36.05
N GLY A 627 -5.24 -34.74 -35.50
CA GLY A 627 -4.56 -33.46 -35.79
C GLY A 627 -5.03 -32.27 -34.96
N GLY A 628 -5.84 -32.51 -33.91
CA GLY A 628 -6.18 -31.50 -32.92
C GLY A 628 -5.25 -31.52 -31.70
N THR A 629 -5.70 -30.96 -30.58
CA THR A 629 -4.93 -30.82 -29.34
C THR A 629 -5.67 -31.37 -28.11
N ARG A 630 -6.89 -31.90 -28.25
CA ARG A 630 -7.65 -32.44 -27.12
C ARG A 630 -6.94 -33.66 -26.50
N PRO A 631 -6.56 -33.62 -25.20
CA PRO A 631 -5.92 -34.74 -24.52
C PRO A 631 -6.95 -35.81 -24.10
N GLN A 632 -6.54 -37.09 -24.11
CA GLN A 632 -7.32 -38.21 -23.60
C GLN A 632 -6.71 -38.82 -22.34
N SER A 633 -5.41 -38.57 -22.10
CA SER A 633 -4.63 -39.10 -21.00
C SER A 633 -3.70 -38.06 -20.39
N TRP A 634 -3.10 -38.40 -19.23
CA TRP A 634 -2.07 -37.55 -18.61
C TRP A 634 -0.81 -37.46 -19.49
N GLU A 635 -0.47 -38.54 -20.16
CA GLU A 635 0.65 -38.65 -21.08
C GLU A 635 0.49 -37.68 -22.27
N ASP A 636 -0.74 -37.52 -22.78
CA ASP A 636 -1.07 -36.52 -23.81
C ASP A 636 -0.84 -35.09 -23.32
N CYS A 637 -1.21 -34.78 -22.07
CA CYS A 637 -0.95 -33.46 -21.47
C CYS A 637 0.55 -33.15 -21.39
N VAL A 638 1.38 -34.16 -21.04
CA VAL A 638 2.84 -34.03 -21.01
C VAL A 638 3.41 -33.86 -22.41
N SER A 639 2.93 -34.63 -23.39
CA SER A 639 3.33 -34.49 -24.80
C SER A 639 3.01 -33.10 -25.34
N TRP A 640 1.78 -32.61 -25.11
CA TRP A 640 1.35 -31.27 -25.48
C TRP A 640 2.27 -30.18 -24.91
N ALA A 641 2.58 -30.27 -23.61
CA ALA A 641 3.45 -29.31 -22.95
C ALA A 641 4.87 -29.33 -23.56
N ARG A 642 5.40 -30.50 -23.92
CA ARG A 642 6.69 -30.65 -24.60
C ARG A 642 6.69 -30.06 -26.01
N HIS A 643 5.64 -30.28 -26.80
CA HIS A 643 5.49 -29.68 -28.13
C HIS A 643 5.34 -28.16 -28.06
N LYS A 644 4.60 -27.66 -27.07
CA LYS A 644 4.44 -26.23 -26.84
C LYS A 644 5.76 -25.57 -26.43
N TRP A 645 6.54 -26.22 -25.57
CA TRP A 645 7.89 -25.78 -25.22
C TRP A 645 8.78 -25.63 -26.47
N GLU A 646 8.79 -26.64 -27.36
CA GLU A 646 9.58 -26.58 -28.61
C GLU A 646 9.17 -25.40 -29.48
N THR A 647 7.86 -25.16 -29.57
CA THR A 647 7.32 -24.11 -30.41
C THR A 647 7.78 -22.74 -29.91
N LEU A 648 7.57 -22.45 -28.63
CA LEU A 648 7.77 -21.12 -28.05
C LEU A 648 9.24 -20.74 -27.86
N PHE A 649 10.09 -21.69 -27.48
CA PHE A 649 11.47 -21.41 -27.06
C PHE A 649 12.53 -21.87 -28.07
N ASN A 650 12.15 -22.62 -29.12
CA ASN A 650 13.02 -23.04 -30.21
C ASN A 650 12.51 -22.57 -31.58
N ASN A 651 11.36 -23.10 -32.04
CA ASN A 651 10.89 -22.91 -33.42
C ASN A 651 10.60 -21.45 -33.76
N ASP A 652 9.85 -20.76 -32.89
CA ASP A 652 9.51 -19.34 -33.09
C ASP A 652 10.77 -18.46 -33.10
N ILE A 653 11.78 -18.82 -32.31
CA ILE A 653 13.08 -18.11 -32.28
C ILE A 653 13.86 -18.36 -33.58
N ARG A 654 13.90 -19.59 -34.07
CA ARG A 654 14.52 -19.91 -35.37
C ARG A 654 13.82 -19.20 -36.51
N GLN A 655 12.48 -19.11 -36.48
CA GLN A 655 11.71 -18.35 -37.47
C GLN A 655 12.02 -16.85 -37.39
N LEU A 656 12.15 -16.28 -36.19
CA LEU A 656 12.51 -14.88 -36.00
C LEU A 656 13.92 -14.57 -36.52
N LEU A 657 14.92 -15.42 -36.22
CA LEU A 657 16.29 -15.27 -36.73
C LEU A 657 16.39 -15.49 -38.25
N HIS A 658 15.49 -16.29 -38.83
CA HIS A 658 15.37 -16.40 -40.28
C HIS A 658 14.83 -15.11 -40.91
N CYS A 659 13.84 -14.48 -40.28
CA CYS A 659 13.29 -13.20 -40.73
C CYS A 659 14.26 -12.02 -40.51
N PHE A 660 15.06 -12.07 -39.44
CA PHE A 660 16.02 -11.03 -39.05
C PHE A 660 17.37 -11.67 -38.68
N PRO A 661 18.26 -11.92 -39.66
CA PRO A 661 19.56 -12.53 -39.42
C PRO A 661 20.41 -11.79 -38.38
N GLU A 662 21.34 -12.47 -37.72
CA GLU A 662 22.18 -11.88 -36.66
C GLU A 662 23.02 -10.68 -37.15
N GLY A 663 23.45 -10.72 -38.42
CA GLY A 663 24.23 -9.65 -39.07
C GLY A 663 23.39 -8.59 -39.78
N GLU A 664 22.06 -8.62 -39.66
CA GLU A 664 21.16 -7.69 -40.35
C GLU A 664 21.47 -6.24 -39.96
N VAL A 665 21.48 -5.33 -40.94
CA VAL A 665 21.67 -3.89 -40.73
C VAL A 665 20.42 -3.12 -41.13
N THR A 666 20.13 -2.04 -40.42
CA THR A 666 19.04 -1.13 -40.76
C THR A 666 19.36 -0.36 -42.04
N SER A 667 18.36 0.33 -42.60
CA SER A 667 18.53 1.24 -43.75
C SER A 667 19.56 2.36 -43.50
N THR A 668 19.87 2.65 -42.24
CA THR A 668 20.88 3.62 -41.82
C THR A 668 22.27 3.01 -41.58
N GLY A 669 22.46 1.71 -41.85
CA GLY A 669 23.74 1.02 -41.70
C GLY A 669 24.09 0.61 -40.27
N LEU A 670 23.16 0.74 -39.31
CA LEU A 670 23.36 0.30 -37.93
C LEU A 670 22.94 -1.16 -37.75
N PRO A 671 23.56 -1.94 -36.84
CA PRO A 671 23.10 -3.31 -36.55
C PRO A 671 21.64 -3.33 -36.10
N PHE A 672 20.83 -4.21 -36.69
CA PHE A 672 19.41 -4.40 -36.34
C PHE A 672 19.24 -4.80 -34.87
N TRP A 673 20.07 -5.75 -34.41
CA TRP A 673 20.15 -6.20 -33.03
C TRP A 673 21.03 -5.27 -32.20
N SER A 674 20.51 -4.10 -31.85
CA SER A 674 21.20 -3.11 -31.04
C SER A 674 20.25 -2.39 -30.07
N GLY A 675 20.80 -1.83 -28.99
CA GLY A 675 20.02 -1.14 -27.95
C GLY A 675 18.96 -2.04 -27.31
N SER A 676 17.68 -1.68 -27.48
CA SER A 676 16.53 -2.41 -26.93
C SER A 676 16.18 -3.71 -27.66
N LYS A 677 16.83 -4.03 -28.79
CA LYS A 677 16.63 -5.28 -29.54
C LYS A 677 17.80 -6.22 -29.27
N ARG A 678 17.58 -7.17 -28.36
CA ARG A 678 18.57 -8.21 -28.04
C ARG A 678 18.43 -9.35 -29.03
N CYS A 679 19.54 -9.77 -29.65
CA CYS A 679 19.54 -10.91 -30.56
C CYS A 679 19.24 -12.19 -29.77
N PRO A 680 18.19 -12.94 -30.10
CA PRO A 680 17.84 -14.15 -29.37
C PRO A 680 18.65 -15.36 -29.83
N HIS A 681 18.57 -16.45 -29.09
CA HIS A 681 19.04 -17.76 -29.51
C HIS A 681 18.01 -18.85 -29.19
N PRO A 682 17.86 -19.88 -30.04
CA PRO A 682 16.97 -21.00 -29.74
C PRO A 682 17.51 -21.83 -28.57
N LEU A 683 16.60 -22.42 -27.79
CA LEU A 683 16.94 -23.35 -26.71
C LEU A 683 16.66 -24.78 -27.12
N ASP A 684 17.53 -25.71 -26.73
CA ASP A 684 17.30 -27.14 -26.88
C ASP A 684 16.75 -27.72 -25.57
N PHE A 685 15.71 -28.56 -25.66
CA PHE A 685 15.07 -29.11 -24.46
C PHE A 685 15.99 -30.09 -23.75
N ASP A 686 16.08 -29.95 -22.43
CA ASP A 686 16.80 -30.87 -21.55
C ASP A 686 15.98 -31.09 -20.27
N PRO A 687 15.48 -32.30 -20.00
CA PRO A 687 14.71 -32.61 -18.80
C PRO A 687 15.52 -32.51 -17.50
N ASN A 688 16.85 -32.38 -17.56
CA ASN A 688 17.71 -32.22 -16.39
C ASN A 688 17.88 -30.76 -15.97
N ILE A 689 17.57 -29.81 -16.85
CA ILE A 689 17.51 -28.39 -16.51
C ILE A 689 16.20 -28.13 -15.75
N ALA A 690 16.31 -27.55 -14.55
CA ALA A 690 15.17 -27.36 -13.65
C ALA A 690 14.04 -26.56 -14.31
N THR A 691 14.36 -25.40 -14.89
CA THR A 691 13.39 -24.49 -15.54
C THR A 691 12.66 -25.15 -16.72
N HIS A 692 13.35 -26.00 -17.49
CA HIS A 692 12.77 -26.73 -18.63
C HIS A 692 11.68 -27.69 -18.14
N LEU A 693 12.01 -28.46 -17.10
CA LEU A 693 11.08 -29.42 -16.52
C LEU A 693 9.97 -28.72 -15.72
N ASP A 694 10.26 -27.60 -15.06
CA ASP A 694 9.25 -26.81 -14.33
C ASP A 694 8.15 -26.31 -15.27
N TYR A 695 8.51 -25.82 -16.46
CA TYR A 695 7.54 -25.45 -17.49
C TYR A 695 6.65 -26.63 -17.86
N VAL A 696 7.23 -27.80 -18.16
CA VAL A 696 6.46 -28.99 -18.56
C VAL A 696 5.54 -29.44 -17.43
N VAL A 697 6.03 -29.48 -16.18
CA VAL A 697 5.24 -29.85 -15.00
C VAL A 697 4.05 -28.90 -14.86
N ALA A 698 4.26 -27.58 -14.87
CA ALA A 698 3.19 -26.61 -14.69
C ALA A 698 2.20 -26.62 -15.87
N ALA A 699 2.70 -26.53 -17.11
CA ALA A 699 1.88 -26.48 -18.31
C ALA A 699 1.02 -27.75 -18.49
N SER A 700 1.57 -28.94 -18.25
CA SER A 700 0.80 -30.19 -18.34
C SER A 700 -0.28 -30.31 -17.26
N ASN A 701 0.00 -29.89 -16.03
CA ASN A 701 -1.00 -29.89 -14.94
C ASN A 701 -2.14 -28.90 -15.24
N LEU A 702 -1.83 -27.67 -15.69
CA LEU A 702 -2.83 -26.68 -16.08
C LEU A 702 -3.68 -27.16 -17.26
N TYR A 703 -3.04 -27.75 -18.27
CA TYR A 703 -3.76 -28.31 -19.41
C TYR A 703 -4.67 -29.48 -18.99
N GLY A 704 -4.19 -30.34 -18.09
CA GLY A 704 -5.01 -31.41 -17.52
C GLY A 704 -6.24 -30.89 -16.76
N GLN A 705 -6.11 -29.81 -15.99
CA GLN A 705 -7.23 -29.22 -15.24
C GLN A 705 -8.37 -28.77 -16.16
N ILE A 706 -8.07 -28.15 -17.31
CA ILE A 706 -9.07 -27.70 -18.28
C ILE A 706 -9.95 -28.85 -18.78
N TYR A 707 -9.36 -30.04 -18.94
CA TYR A 707 -10.04 -31.24 -19.44
C TYR A 707 -10.41 -32.24 -18.33
N ASN A 708 -10.30 -31.84 -17.06
CA ASN A 708 -10.57 -32.68 -15.89
C ASN A 708 -9.73 -33.99 -15.86
N ILE A 709 -8.48 -33.91 -16.34
CA ILE A 709 -7.49 -35.00 -16.27
C ILE A 709 -6.61 -34.77 -15.05
N LYS A 710 -6.54 -35.77 -14.16
CA LYS A 710 -5.78 -35.68 -12.92
C LYS A 710 -4.28 -35.63 -13.20
N GLY A 711 -3.67 -34.48 -12.89
CA GLY A 711 -2.23 -34.27 -13.06
C GLY A 711 -1.35 -34.94 -12.01
N ARG A 712 -0.03 -34.95 -12.28
CA ARG A 712 1.00 -35.52 -11.40
C ARG A 712 2.11 -34.51 -11.12
N ARG A 713 2.68 -34.56 -9.91
CA ARG A 713 3.84 -33.74 -9.49
C ARG A 713 5.17 -34.51 -9.50
N ASP A 714 5.14 -35.83 -9.68
CA ASP A 714 6.36 -36.65 -9.67
C ASP A 714 7.19 -36.40 -10.93
N ARG A 715 8.27 -35.64 -10.75
CA ARG A 715 9.22 -35.24 -11.80
C ARG A 715 9.80 -36.45 -12.52
N ASN A 716 10.06 -37.57 -11.83
CA ASN A 716 10.65 -38.76 -12.43
C ASN A 716 9.68 -39.46 -13.37
N SER A 717 8.40 -39.58 -13.00
CA SER A 717 7.37 -40.11 -13.91
C SER A 717 7.23 -39.26 -15.18
N ILE A 718 7.27 -37.94 -15.05
CA ILE A 718 7.16 -37.01 -16.18
C ILE A 718 8.38 -37.15 -17.10
N LYS A 719 9.60 -37.26 -16.55
CA LYS A 719 10.82 -37.52 -17.33
C LYS A 719 10.69 -38.79 -18.18
N LYS A 720 10.17 -39.88 -17.62
CA LYS A 720 9.96 -41.14 -18.36
C LYS A 720 8.98 -40.99 -19.51
N ILE A 721 7.92 -40.19 -19.35
CA ILE A 721 6.98 -39.91 -20.44
C ILE A 721 7.68 -39.10 -21.54
N LEU A 722 8.48 -38.09 -21.15
CA LEU A 722 9.21 -37.22 -22.07
C LEU A 722 10.21 -37.96 -22.97
N GLU A 723 10.82 -39.06 -22.48
CA GLU A 723 11.72 -39.92 -23.28
C GLU A 723 11.02 -40.51 -24.51
N GLY A 724 9.69 -40.71 -24.46
CA GLY A 724 8.90 -41.27 -25.55
C GLY A 724 8.24 -40.24 -26.48
N VAL A 725 8.37 -38.93 -26.20
CA VAL A 725 7.70 -37.88 -26.98
C VAL A 725 8.48 -37.58 -28.26
N HIS A 726 7.84 -37.82 -29.42
CA HIS A 726 8.41 -37.45 -30.72
C HIS A 726 8.18 -35.96 -31.00
N VAL A 727 9.27 -35.22 -31.27
CA VAL A 727 9.22 -33.80 -31.63
C VAL A 727 9.53 -33.64 -33.12
N PRO A 728 8.61 -33.07 -33.92
CA PRO A 728 8.82 -32.92 -35.36
C PRO A 728 9.93 -31.92 -35.67
N ILE A 729 10.70 -32.19 -36.73
CA ILE A 729 11.74 -31.28 -37.21
C ILE A 729 11.09 -30.02 -37.79
N PHE A 730 11.53 -28.85 -37.34
CA PHE A 730 11.07 -27.56 -37.82
C PHE A 730 12.09 -26.90 -38.77
N THR A 731 11.60 -26.41 -39.91
CA THR A 731 12.37 -25.63 -40.88
C THR A 731 11.69 -24.26 -41.08
N PRO A 732 12.39 -23.13 -40.85
CA PRO A 732 11.83 -21.80 -41.08
C PRO A 732 11.38 -21.60 -42.53
N ASN A 733 10.28 -20.87 -42.73
CA ASN A 733 9.75 -20.59 -44.07
C ASN A 733 9.63 -19.07 -44.29
N SER A 734 10.01 -18.61 -45.48
CA SER A 734 9.91 -17.22 -45.95
C SER A 734 8.49 -16.79 -46.37
N SER A 735 7.52 -17.71 -46.36
CA SER A 735 6.15 -17.50 -46.84
C SER A 735 5.06 -17.87 -45.81
N GLN A 736 5.14 -17.33 -44.59
CA GLN A 736 3.97 -17.37 -43.68
C GLN A 736 2.94 -16.31 -44.10
N ARG A 737 2.14 -16.66 -45.13
CA ARG A 737 0.80 -16.10 -45.40
C ARG A 737 -0.23 -17.18 -45.06
N CYS A 738 -1.30 -16.76 -44.39
CA CYS A 738 -2.37 -17.56 -43.81
C CYS A 738 -2.82 -18.75 -44.67
N ARG A 739 -2.93 -19.93 -44.04
CA ARG A 739 -3.70 -21.07 -44.59
C ARG A 739 -5.17 -20.82 -44.28
N SER A 740 -5.99 -20.70 -45.32
CA SER A 740 -7.45 -20.77 -45.22
C SER A 740 -7.88 -22.24 -45.20
N VAL A 741 -8.54 -22.66 -44.13
CA VAL A 741 -9.23 -23.95 -44.02
C VAL A 741 -10.72 -23.67 -43.90
N ASN A 742 -11.54 -24.27 -44.76
CA ASN A 742 -12.99 -24.22 -44.69
C ASN A 742 -13.48 -24.95 -43.42
N LEU A 743 -13.60 -24.23 -42.30
CA LEU A 743 -13.98 -24.76 -40.99
C LEU A 743 -15.49 -24.78 -40.70
N TRP A 744 -16.31 -24.45 -41.70
CA TRP A 744 -17.76 -24.23 -41.54
C TRP A 744 -18.57 -25.49 -41.16
N LEU A 745 -18.07 -26.70 -41.46
CA LEU A 745 -18.84 -27.93 -41.34
C LEU A 745 -18.59 -28.74 -40.04
N CYS A 746 -17.61 -28.36 -39.21
CA CYS A 746 -17.26 -29.12 -37.99
C CYS A 746 -17.76 -28.51 -36.67
N LEU A 747 -18.30 -27.29 -36.66
CA LEU A 747 -18.70 -26.59 -35.43
C LEU A 747 -20.14 -26.89 -34.96
N PHE A 748 -20.93 -27.69 -35.69
CA PHE A 748 -22.35 -27.97 -35.34
C PHE A 748 -22.58 -29.07 -34.29
N SER A 749 -21.52 -29.61 -33.68
CA SER A 749 -21.62 -30.60 -32.60
C SER A 749 -20.69 -30.24 -31.44
N VAL A 750 -20.91 -29.03 -30.89
CA VAL A 750 -20.19 -28.55 -29.71
C VAL A 750 -20.67 -29.31 -28.48
N ILE A 751 -19.74 -29.99 -27.80
CA ILE A 751 -19.96 -30.53 -26.45
C ILE A 751 -19.21 -29.60 -25.49
N PRO A 752 -19.88 -28.75 -24.70
CA PRO A 752 -19.21 -27.95 -23.68
C PRO A 752 -18.61 -28.89 -22.63
N PHE A 753 -17.28 -28.88 -22.50
CA PHE A 753 -16.59 -29.82 -21.60
C PHE A 753 -15.31 -29.26 -20.96
N SER A 754 -14.89 -28.03 -21.29
CA SER A 754 -13.64 -27.44 -20.76
C SER A 754 -13.91 -26.49 -19.58
N SER A 755 -13.04 -26.48 -18.58
CA SER A 755 -13.11 -25.54 -17.45
C SER A 755 -12.05 -24.44 -17.62
N PRO A 756 -12.43 -23.18 -17.95
CA PRO A 756 -11.47 -22.08 -18.04
C PRO A 756 -10.82 -21.81 -16.67
N LEU A 757 -9.52 -21.52 -16.68
CA LEU A 757 -8.78 -21.21 -15.46
C LEU A 757 -8.65 -19.69 -15.29
N LEU A 758 -9.11 -19.18 -14.15
CA LEU A 758 -8.90 -17.79 -13.76
C LEU A 758 -7.54 -17.67 -13.06
N PHE A 759 -6.72 -16.71 -13.50
CA PHE A 759 -5.40 -16.49 -12.91
C PHE A 759 -5.52 -16.05 -11.45
N LEU A 760 -4.82 -16.78 -10.58
CA LEU A 760 -4.74 -16.54 -9.13
C LEU A 760 -3.27 -16.56 -8.71
N ASN A 761 -2.76 -15.40 -8.25
CA ASN A 761 -1.36 -15.24 -7.84
C ASN A 761 -1.09 -15.68 -6.39
N ASP A 762 -2.12 -15.73 -5.54
CA ASP A 762 -1.97 -15.93 -4.09
C ASP A 762 -2.19 -17.38 -3.61
N ASP A 763 -2.41 -18.32 -4.55
CA ASP A 763 -2.43 -19.76 -4.28
C ASP A 763 -1.23 -20.44 -4.97
N ASP A 764 -0.27 -20.92 -4.16
CA ASP A 764 0.93 -21.60 -4.65
C ASP A 764 0.68 -23.07 -5.05
N SER A 765 -0.53 -23.59 -4.87
CA SER A 765 -0.87 -24.98 -5.17
C SER A 765 -1.46 -25.20 -6.56
N ASN A 766 -1.90 -24.13 -7.24
CA ASN A 766 -2.62 -24.20 -8.52
C ASN A 766 -1.75 -24.25 -9.78
N PHE A 767 -0.41 -24.17 -9.65
CA PHE A 767 0.56 -24.12 -10.75
C PHE A 767 0.56 -22.86 -11.64
N HIS A 768 -0.27 -21.84 -11.35
CA HIS A 768 -0.33 -20.61 -12.14
C HIS A 768 1.02 -19.88 -12.12
N MET A 769 1.54 -19.56 -10.93
CA MET A 769 2.82 -18.88 -10.80
C MET A 769 4.00 -19.77 -11.22
N ASP A 770 3.90 -21.09 -11.06
CA ASP A 770 4.92 -22.03 -11.54
C ASP A 770 5.09 -21.91 -13.06
N TYR A 771 3.97 -21.87 -13.81
CA TYR A 771 3.97 -21.68 -15.25
C TYR A 771 4.54 -20.32 -15.65
N ILE A 772 4.08 -19.24 -15.01
CA ILE A 772 4.51 -17.88 -15.34
C ILE A 772 6.02 -17.71 -15.13
N VAL A 773 6.56 -18.17 -14.01
CA VAL A 773 7.99 -18.08 -13.69
C VAL A 773 8.81 -18.88 -14.70
N ALA A 774 8.45 -20.14 -14.95
CA ALA A 774 9.19 -21.00 -15.86
C ALA A 774 9.13 -20.47 -17.30
N ALA A 775 7.95 -20.09 -17.80
CA ALA A 775 7.77 -19.57 -19.15
C ALA A 775 8.51 -18.24 -19.35
N SER A 776 8.43 -17.33 -18.37
CA SER A 776 9.15 -16.05 -18.42
C SER A 776 10.66 -16.26 -18.41
N ASN A 777 11.19 -17.11 -17.53
CA ASN A 777 12.63 -17.31 -17.39
C ASN A 777 13.24 -18.05 -18.60
N LEU A 778 12.50 -18.97 -19.23
CA LEU A 778 12.91 -19.58 -20.51
C LEU A 778 13.01 -18.54 -21.62
N ARG A 779 12.01 -17.66 -21.70
CA ARG A 779 12.06 -16.54 -22.66
C ARG A 779 13.12 -15.52 -22.30
N ALA A 780 13.40 -15.30 -21.02
CA ALA A 780 14.48 -14.44 -20.57
C ALA A 780 15.83 -15.01 -21.06
N GLU A 781 16.03 -16.32 -20.92
CA GLU A 781 17.21 -17.02 -21.44
C GLU A 781 17.36 -16.85 -22.94
N ASN A 782 16.30 -17.05 -23.74
CA ASN A 782 16.34 -16.82 -25.20
C ASN A 782 16.97 -15.47 -25.58
N TYR A 783 16.75 -14.41 -24.79
CA TYR A 783 17.20 -13.04 -25.06
C TYR A 783 18.32 -12.57 -24.11
N TYR A 784 18.97 -13.49 -23.38
CA TYR A 784 20.02 -13.21 -22.40
C TYR A 784 19.61 -12.25 -21.26
N ILE A 785 18.31 -12.19 -20.94
CA ILE A 785 17.74 -11.35 -19.87
C ILE A 785 17.95 -12.06 -18.53
N PRO A 786 18.42 -11.35 -17.48
CA PRO A 786 18.51 -11.92 -16.14
C PRO A 786 17.15 -12.47 -15.67
N ALA A 787 17.14 -13.72 -15.22
CA ALA A 787 15.94 -14.36 -14.71
C ALA A 787 15.43 -13.66 -13.43
N ALA A 788 14.11 -13.68 -13.22
CA ALA A 788 13.50 -13.28 -11.96
C ALA A 788 13.22 -14.51 -11.10
N ASP A 789 13.38 -14.37 -9.79
CA ASP A 789 12.88 -15.36 -8.85
C ASP A 789 11.33 -15.35 -8.79
N ARG A 790 10.76 -16.31 -8.04
CA ARG A 790 9.30 -16.42 -7.87
C ARG A 790 8.69 -15.17 -7.24
N HIS A 791 9.36 -14.57 -6.25
CA HIS A 791 8.83 -13.43 -5.50
C HIS A 791 8.74 -12.19 -6.39
N GLN A 792 9.81 -11.85 -7.12
CA GLN A 792 9.83 -10.78 -8.11
C GLN A 792 8.82 -11.05 -9.23
N SER A 793 8.73 -12.29 -9.73
CA SER A 793 7.78 -12.68 -10.77
C SER A 793 6.33 -12.51 -10.32
N LYS A 794 6.01 -12.94 -9.09
CA LYS A 794 4.68 -12.81 -8.48
C LYS A 794 4.28 -11.35 -8.31
N ARG A 795 5.22 -10.47 -7.94
CA ARG A 795 4.98 -9.01 -7.88
C ARG A 795 4.48 -8.46 -9.21
N ILE A 796 5.26 -8.71 -10.26
CA ILE A 796 5.07 -8.09 -11.58
C ILE A 796 3.88 -8.73 -12.28
N ALA A 797 3.86 -10.07 -12.39
CA ALA A 797 2.80 -10.79 -13.08
C ALA A 797 1.46 -10.68 -12.34
N GLY A 798 1.48 -10.68 -11.00
CA GLY A 798 0.28 -10.47 -10.17
C GLY A 798 -0.19 -9.02 -10.07
N ARG A 799 0.55 -8.06 -10.66
CA ARG A 799 0.31 -6.61 -10.51
C ARG A 799 0.12 -6.22 -9.04
N ILE A 800 0.93 -6.82 -8.17
CA ILE A 800 0.83 -6.65 -6.74
C ILE A 800 1.25 -5.23 -6.35
N ILE A 801 0.30 -4.49 -5.79
CA ILE A 801 0.55 -3.18 -5.19
C ILE A 801 1.23 -3.39 -3.81
N PRO A 802 2.46 -2.89 -3.60
CA PRO A 802 3.10 -2.89 -2.28
C PRO A 802 2.26 -2.10 -1.28
N ALA A 803 2.16 -2.58 -0.04
CA ALA A 803 1.37 -1.93 1.01
C ALA A 803 1.86 -2.34 2.40
N ILE A 804 1.69 -1.44 3.37
CA ILE A 804 2.06 -1.64 4.78
C ILE A 804 1.00 -1.01 5.70
N ALA A 805 0.84 -1.56 6.91
CA ALA A 805 -0.19 -1.12 7.87
C ALA A 805 -0.02 0.35 8.29
N THR A 806 1.23 0.79 8.52
CA THR A 806 1.56 2.17 8.95
C THR A 806 1.00 3.22 8.00
N THR A 807 1.32 3.15 6.71
CA THR A 807 0.81 4.12 5.71
C THR A 807 -0.71 4.07 5.58
N THR A 808 -1.31 2.90 5.76
CA THR A 808 -2.77 2.73 5.73
C THR A 808 -3.44 3.46 6.89
N ALA A 809 -2.95 3.27 8.11
CA ALA A 809 -3.47 3.93 9.31
C ALA A 809 -3.25 5.45 9.26
N ALA A 810 -2.11 5.91 8.74
CA ALA A 810 -1.83 7.33 8.52
C ALA A 810 -2.86 8.00 7.61
N VAL A 811 -3.12 7.39 6.44
CA VAL A 811 -4.10 7.87 5.46
C VAL A 811 -5.51 7.88 6.04
N ALA A 812 -5.93 6.80 6.70
CA ALA A 812 -7.26 6.74 7.31
C ALA A 812 -7.45 7.75 8.45
N GLY A 813 -6.41 8.00 9.26
CA GLY A 813 -6.41 9.06 10.26
C GLY A 813 -6.63 10.44 9.63
N LEU A 814 -5.88 10.77 8.58
CA LEU A 814 -6.03 12.04 7.85
C LEU A 814 -7.41 12.17 7.19
N MET A 815 -7.97 11.10 6.61
CA MET A 815 -9.33 11.12 6.06
C MET A 815 -10.38 11.41 7.14
N CYS A 816 -10.24 10.82 8.33
CA CYS A 816 -11.18 11.06 9.43
C CYS A 816 -11.04 12.44 10.07
N LEU A 817 -9.92 13.15 9.90
CA LEU A 817 -9.83 14.56 10.26
C LEU A 817 -10.69 15.44 9.33
N GLU A 818 -10.72 15.13 8.04
CA GLU A 818 -11.60 15.81 7.08
C GLU A 818 -13.08 15.43 7.30
N LEU A 819 -13.37 14.21 7.77
CA LEU A 819 -14.72 13.79 8.18
C LEU A 819 -15.33 14.75 9.22
N TYR A 820 -14.55 15.16 10.23
CA TYR A 820 -15.06 16.11 11.23
C TYR A 820 -15.56 17.39 10.58
N LYS A 821 -14.80 17.93 9.62
CA LYS A 821 -15.13 19.17 8.89
C LYS A 821 -16.38 19.00 8.02
N LEU A 822 -16.51 17.86 7.36
CA LEU A 822 -17.70 17.51 6.57
C LEU A 822 -18.95 17.47 7.44
N VAL A 823 -18.90 16.81 8.60
CA VAL A 823 -20.07 16.68 9.50
C VAL A 823 -20.39 18.00 10.19
N GLN A 824 -19.39 18.83 10.48
CA GLN A 824 -19.62 20.21 10.96
C GLN A 824 -20.21 21.12 9.88
N GLY A 825 -20.09 20.76 8.60
CA GLY A 825 -20.62 21.52 7.48
C GLY A 825 -19.76 22.72 7.10
N HIS A 826 -18.42 22.61 7.23
CA HIS A 826 -17.48 23.67 6.88
C HIS A 826 -17.68 24.15 5.45
N GLN A 827 -17.77 25.47 5.28
CA GLN A 827 -18.01 26.15 4.00
C GLN A 827 -16.74 26.84 3.47
N ASN A 828 -15.73 27.06 4.32
CA ASN A 828 -14.48 27.65 3.88
C ASN A 828 -13.55 26.56 3.31
N ILE A 829 -13.21 26.69 2.02
CA ILE A 829 -12.28 25.76 1.36
C ILE A 829 -10.92 25.69 2.09
N SER A 830 -10.48 26.79 2.72
CA SER A 830 -9.23 26.85 3.49
C SER A 830 -9.27 26.08 4.81
N SER A 831 -10.42 25.55 5.22
CA SER A 831 -10.52 24.61 6.34
C SER A 831 -10.10 23.19 5.93
N TYR A 832 -10.31 22.80 4.68
CA TYR A 832 -10.03 21.45 4.20
C TYR A 832 -8.56 21.25 3.81
N ARG A 833 -8.07 20.01 3.86
CA ARG A 833 -6.71 19.64 3.45
C ARG A 833 -6.70 18.39 2.56
N SER A 834 -5.99 18.48 1.45
CA SER A 834 -5.48 17.32 0.73
C SER A 834 -4.09 17.00 1.27
N ALA A 835 -3.80 15.73 1.56
CA ALA A 835 -2.51 15.32 2.09
C ALA A 835 -1.77 14.40 1.12
N PHE A 836 -0.45 14.54 1.06
CA PHE A 836 0.47 13.63 0.39
C PHE A 836 1.59 13.29 1.37
N ILE A 837 1.79 12.01 1.63
CA ILE A 837 2.77 11.53 2.59
C ILE A 837 3.69 10.49 1.97
N ASN A 838 4.96 10.48 2.37
CA ASN A 838 5.89 9.39 2.14
C ASN A 838 6.69 9.15 3.40
N LEU A 839 6.33 8.10 4.13
CA LEU A 839 6.94 7.77 5.41
C LEU A 839 8.37 7.23 5.27
N ALA A 840 8.84 6.89 4.06
CA ALA A 840 10.22 6.46 3.83
C ALA A 840 11.25 7.62 3.94
N VAL A 841 10.82 8.86 3.71
CA VAL A 841 11.72 10.04 3.65
C VAL A 841 11.19 11.24 4.44
N GLN A 842 10.26 11.01 5.37
CA GLN A 842 9.60 12.06 6.16
C GLN A 842 9.02 13.20 5.33
N TYR A 843 8.43 12.87 4.18
CA TYR A 843 7.78 13.86 3.34
C TYR A 843 6.30 13.92 3.68
N PHE A 844 5.85 15.11 4.07
CA PHE A 844 4.45 15.40 4.32
C PHE A 844 4.14 16.74 3.64
N VAL A 845 3.05 16.76 2.87
CA VAL A 845 2.52 17.99 2.29
C VAL A 845 1.02 17.97 2.51
N LEU A 846 0.54 18.96 3.26
CA LEU A 846 -0.87 19.25 3.38
C LEU A 846 -1.14 20.55 2.63
N SER A 847 -2.10 20.54 1.73
CA SER A 847 -2.46 21.70 0.93
C SER A 847 -3.97 21.90 0.91
N GLN A 848 -4.41 23.13 0.74
CA GLN A 848 -5.81 23.40 0.45
C GLN A 848 -6.25 22.65 -0.83
N PRO A 849 -7.45 22.04 -0.86
CA PRO A 849 -8.00 21.48 -2.09
C PRO A 849 -8.18 22.56 -3.17
N CYS A 850 -8.13 22.14 -4.44
CA CYS A 850 -8.44 23.03 -5.55
C CYS A 850 -9.95 23.35 -5.58
N PRO A 851 -10.35 24.59 -5.88
CA PRO A 851 -11.76 24.90 -6.16
C PRO A 851 -12.22 24.26 -7.48
N PRO A 852 -13.53 24.07 -7.68
CA PRO A 852 -14.06 23.60 -8.96
C PRO A 852 -13.82 24.66 -10.07
N PRO A 853 -13.70 24.25 -11.34
CA PRO A 853 -13.61 25.20 -12.45
C PRO A 853 -14.91 26.02 -12.57
N HIS A 854 -14.78 27.32 -12.84
CA HIS A 854 -15.90 28.22 -13.08
C HIS A 854 -16.05 28.50 -14.58
N PHE A 855 -17.28 28.49 -15.08
CA PHE A 855 -17.60 28.79 -16.48
C PHE A 855 -18.65 29.89 -16.54
N GLU A 856 -18.41 30.94 -17.35
CA GLU A 856 -19.41 31.96 -17.65
C GLU A 856 -20.24 31.53 -18.86
N VAL A 857 -21.56 31.43 -18.70
CA VAL A 857 -22.47 31.10 -19.79
C VAL A 857 -23.14 32.37 -20.30
N SER A 858 -22.76 32.85 -21.48
CA SER A 858 -23.47 33.96 -22.15
C SER A 858 -24.82 33.46 -22.66
N LEU A 859 -25.92 33.91 -22.06
CA LEU A 859 -27.26 33.65 -22.58
C LEU A 859 -27.42 34.37 -23.94
N PRO A 860 -27.95 33.71 -24.99
CA PRO A 860 -28.20 34.37 -26.26
C PRO A 860 -29.21 35.52 -26.06
N HIS A 861 -28.86 36.70 -26.58
CA HIS A 861 -29.62 37.95 -26.48
C HIS A 861 -31.15 37.75 -26.50
N GLN A 862 -31.79 37.85 -25.34
CA GLN A 862 -33.17 38.32 -25.27
C GLN A 862 -33.12 39.84 -25.10
N THR A 863 -33.66 40.52 -26.11
CA THR A 863 -33.94 41.95 -26.07
C THR A 863 -34.78 42.31 -24.84
N SER A 864 -34.31 43.35 -24.14
CA SER A 864 -34.89 44.08 -23.00
C SER A 864 -34.59 43.56 -21.58
N GLN A 865 -33.71 44.32 -20.92
CA GLN A 865 -33.55 44.51 -19.47
C GLN A 865 -33.86 43.31 -18.56
N SER A 866 -32.86 42.46 -18.33
CA SER A 866 -32.74 41.75 -17.05
C SER A 866 -31.26 41.49 -16.74
N GLU A 867 -30.87 41.75 -15.50
CA GLU A 867 -29.50 41.58 -14.99
C GLU A 867 -29.03 40.13 -15.10
N PRO A 868 -27.71 39.90 -15.27
CA PRO A 868 -27.15 38.57 -15.39
C PRO A 868 -27.35 37.75 -14.10
N VAL A 869 -27.94 36.57 -14.24
CA VAL A 869 -28.03 35.57 -13.16
C VAL A 869 -26.73 34.77 -13.12
N ARG A 870 -26.04 34.79 -11.98
CA ARG A 870 -24.90 33.90 -11.68
C ARG A 870 -25.45 32.48 -11.43
N VAL A 871 -24.92 31.48 -12.14
CA VAL A 871 -25.23 30.04 -11.96
C VAL A 871 -23.97 29.32 -11.51
#